data_AF-A0AA35Q174-F1
#
_entry.id   AF-A0AA35Q174-F1
#
_cell.length_a   1.000
_cell.length_b   1.000
_cell.length_c   1.000
_cell.angle_alpha   90.00
_cell.angle_beta   90.00
_cell.angle_gamma   90.00
#
_symmetry.space_group_name_H-M   'P 1'
#
loop_
_entity.id
_entity.type
_entity.pdbx_description
1 polymer ?
#
loop_
_entity_poly.entity_id
_entity_poly.type
_entity_poly.pdbx_seq_one_letter_code
_entity_poly.pdbx_strand_id
1 'polypeptide(L)'
;MADDSQTEIVVAAAALVVSVIAFAATLMQCLQQYLGSARGYSHCNPKVMGDWAQTKSRRFSLKELRFEVQFDAPVIFVCAPNNKKGPVPEADVYKLDGTEESLRDTWTTLNMSQRKDYEERNRKERIHTSDNERASWTILLSAVQCMEKESREWQEEEFDYQGSPSPPRASLPELGLPPTPPTLDQTHTLVVALQKKRKSWDTMPATITKPYATTTMCHLIEITAALGVYWKVFDRISDRYRAEGNGFMVLGDRVNDLGLLFSFQVNGMSRFTRNRVIPVDEVKELCFGWVPTIYRSTQDKRRLEIPLDVLDLSSLQLASRVEISETLTMIGCNNNVTKYFNANRRFSHLFSLSFEILAMLAQTFHIEDTLFTFLPNPTPDRWDSKAVSLPKLLEAYELNFKEELTNRVPRNRTIVNRLKHHMENINRQYRKDGTVAETLLRFRALHAALDDTDEILTGRKAAARKELEQGGNPRADLDPRPLSPAKTLERIGTLFIGTTKKSTASAKRTGLKKPVKRDPPGLNKETEEQQRRREIVQDVLRSHIQEVLRLLNEPDERKDQQTLRVPEQARGRSRDPSPSVSSQFDDVPTFENMDGASPDDRQHIMMDVYFKRVRRLVVPHATQSTDNRRAGRISSPSGRRASIDSQSSAIRSTIDNSPTAIVSVPPQINEEVAEGDDGHPTTVGRSTNSSETVRINGVAAERPNATATSTPLPSLAGEAVSHDDVWCTLVFRMICWLMLHDFNKLDKQVVKSELLGSRMPVYIS
;
A
#
# COMPACT_ATOMS: atom_id res chain seq x y z
N MET A 1 21.50 66.38 77.05
CA MET A 1 22.21 66.37 75.75
C MET A 1 23.03 65.09 75.52
N ALA A 2 23.60 64.44 76.54
CA ALA A 2 24.32 63.15 76.33
C ALA A 2 23.38 61.91 76.23
N ASP A 3 22.20 61.96 76.83
CA ASP A 3 21.22 60.84 76.87
C ASP A 3 20.44 60.66 75.55
N ASP A 4 20.11 61.77 74.87
CA ASP A 4 19.49 61.76 73.53
C ASP A 4 20.39 61.06 72.51
N SER A 5 21.71 61.30 72.56
CA SER A 5 22.66 60.73 71.60
C SER A 5 22.79 59.21 71.72
N GLN A 6 22.77 58.65 72.93
CA GLN A 6 22.77 57.19 73.10
C GLN A 6 21.46 56.56 72.62
N THR A 7 20.34 57.21 72.90
CA THR A 7 19.02 56.75 72.45
C THR A 7 18.93 56.79 70.93
N GLU A 8 19.43 57.84 70.29
CA GLU A 8 19.53 57.96 68.83
C GLU A 8 20.42 56.88 68.21
N ILE A 9 21.57 56.56 68.81
CA ILE A 9 22.46 55.50 68.31
C ILE A 9 21.81 54.12 68.42
N VAL A 10 21.11 53.83 69.53
CA VAL A 10 20.39 52.56 69.73
C VAL A 10 19.24 52.43 68.73
N VAL A 11 18.48 53.50 68.49
CA VAL A 11 17.41 53.53 67.49
C VAL A 11 17.96 53.37 66.08
N ALA A 12 19.07 54.05 65.74
CA ALA A 12 19.72 53.92 64.43
C ALA A 12 20.28 52.51 64.20
N ALA A 13 20.90 51.91 65.22
CA ALA A 13 21.38 50.53 65.15
C ALA A 13 20.22 49.53 64.99
N ALA A 14 19.13 49.69 65.74
CA ALA A 14 17.93 48.86 65.60
C ALA A 14 17.29 49.01 64.21
N ALA A 15 17.17 50.24 63.69
CA ALA A 15 16.65 50.51 62.35
C ALA A 15 17.52 49.89 61.25
N LEU A 16 18.85 49.90 61.41
CA LEU A 16 19.78 49.23 60.50
C LEU A 16 19.57 47.72 60.48
N VAL A 17 19.44 47.09 61.66
CA VAL A 17 19.19 45.64 61.77
C VAL A 17 17.86 45.27 61.10
N VAL A 18 16.79 46.03 61.37
CA VAL A 18 15.48 45.81 60.72
C VAL A 18 15.57 45.97 59.21
N SER A 19 16.30 46.98 58.72
CA SER A 19 16.48 47.22 57.29
C SER A 19 17.27 46.11 56.60
N VAL A 20 18.30 45.57 57.24
CA VAL A 20 19.08 44.43 56.73
C VAL A 20 18.23 43.16 56.66
N ILE A 21 17.42 42.88 57.69
CA ILE A 21 16.51 41.72 57.70
C ILE A 21 15.43 41.89 56.61
N ALA A 22 14.85 43.08 56.48
CA ALA A 22 13.87 43.38 55.44
C ALA A 22 14.49 43.23 54.03
N PHE A 23 15.72 43.69 53.84
CA PHE A 23 16.46 43.53 52.58
C PHE A 23 16.74 42.05 52.28
N ALA A 24 17.16 41.26 53.28
CA ALA A 24 17.39 39.83 53.10
C ALA A 24 16.08 39.08 52.76
N ALA A 25 14.97 39.43 53.42
CA ALA A 25 13.67 38.84 53.15
C ALA A 25 13.16 39.19 51.73
N THR A 26 13.29 40.44 51.30
CA THR A 26 12.91 40.87 49.94
C THR A 26 13.82 40.25 48.87
N LEU A 27 15.12 40.09 49.15
CA LEU A 27 16.04 39.36 48.26
C LEU A 27 15.65 37.89 48.13
N MET A 28 15.29 37.23 49.24
CA MET A 28 14.84 35.83 49.24
C MET A 28 13.50 35.66 48.52
N GLN A 29 12.56 36.58 48.69
CA GLN A 29 11.29 36.61 47.95
C GLN A 29 11.50 36.80 46.45
N CYS A 30 12.38 37.73 46.06
CA CYS A 30 12.75 37.95 44.66
C CYS A 30 13.41 36.69 44.06
N LEU A 31 14.34 36.07 44.79
CA LEU A 31 15.00 34.84 44.35
C LEU A 31 14.01 33.67 44.22
N GLN A 32 13.07 33.53 45.16
CA GLN A 32 12.02 32.51 45.10
C GLN A 32 11.11 32.71 43.88
N GLN A 33 10.70 33.96 43.60
CA GLN A 33 9.90 34.30 42.43
C GLN A 33 10.66 34.01 41.12
N TYR A 34 11.95 34.27 41.11
CA TYR A 34 12.81 34.07 39.95
C TYR A 34 13.11 32.58 39.69
N LEU A 35 13.37 31.79 40.74
CA LEU A 35 13.48 30.32 40.63
C LEU A 35 12.15 29.67 40.26
N GLY A 36 11.03 30.21 40.77
CA GLY A 36 9.67 29.80 40.43
C GLY A 36 9.24 30.18 39.00
N SER A 37 10.00 31.04 38.31
CA SER A 37 9.69 31.44 36.93
C SER A 37 9.91 30.32 35.91
N ALA A 38 10.69 29.29 36.27
CA ALA A 38 10.96 28.09 35.45
C ALA A 38 9.75 27.13 35.42
N ARG A 39 8.62 27.60 34.89
CA ARG A 39 7.41 26.79 34.66
C ARG A 39 7.75 25.59 33.78
N GLY A 40 7.23 24.41 34.13
CA GLY A 40 7.47 23.19 33.36
C GLY A 40 8.68 22.35 33.77
N TYR A 41 9.56 22.86 34.65
CA TYR A 41 10.78 22.13 35.01
C TYR A 41 10.52 20.75 35.64
N SER A 42 9.44 20.63 36.41
CA SER A 42 8.94 19.38 37.00
C SER A 42 8.32 18.45 35.96
N HIS A 43 7.73 18.99 34.90
CA HIS A 43 7.05 18.25 33.83
C HIS A 43 8.02 17.65 32.80
N CYS A 44 9.28 18.10 32.76
CA CYS A 44 10.36 17.56 31.93
C CYS A 44 11.36 16.74 32.76
N ASN A 45 10.89 15.91 33.69
CA ASN A 45 11.76 15.06 34.52
C ASN A 45 11.96 13.67 33.86
N PRO A 46 12.92 12.86 34.37
CA PRO A 46 13.14 11.51 33.85
C PRO A 46 11.93 10.58 33.96
N LYS A 47 11.02 10.81 34.92
CA LYS A 47 9.77 10.03 35.02
C LYS A 47 8.83 10.29 33.85
N VAL A 48 8.80 11.51 33.30
CA VAL A 48 7.95 11.89 32.19
C VAL A 48 8.59 11.53 30.84
N MET A 49 9.84 11.94 30.60
CA MET A 49 10.47 11.83 29.27
C MET A 49 11.50 10.70 29.16
N GLY A 50 11.79 9.96 30.23
CA GLY A 50 12.92 9.03 30.26
C GLY A 50 14.25 9.75 30.09
N ASP A 51 15.19 9.11 29.39
CA ASP A 51 16.55 9.61 29.16
C ASP A 51 16.60 10.94 28.40
N TRP A 52 15.54 11.28 27.64
CA TRP A 52 15.40 12.59 27.00
C TRP A 52 15.43 13.76 28.00
N ALA A 53 15.11 13.52 29.27
CA ALA A 53 15.18 14.53 30.32
C ALA A 53 16.58 15.13 30.52
N GLN A 54 17.64 14.44 30.05
CA GLN A 54 19.01 14.99 30.08
C GLN A 54 19.20 16.20 29.16
N THR A 55 18.32 16.39 28.17
CA THR A 55 18.35 17.56 27.27
C THR A 55 17.75 18.81 27.91
N LYS A 56 17.08 18.66 29.06
CA LYS A 56 16.46 19.75 29.79
C LYS A 56 17.52 20.73 30.28
N SER A 57 17.30 22.00 29.99
CA SER A 57 18.15 23.10 30.45
C SER A 57 17.29 24.30 30.85
N ARG A 58 17.84 25.14 31.74
CA ARG A 58 17.27 26.43 32.10
C ARG A 58 18.05 27.52 31.37
N ARG A 59 17.39 28.31 30.55
CA ARG A 59 18.00 29.43 29.83
C ARG A 59 17.49 30.74 30.42
N PHE A 60 18.40 31.62 30.83
CA PHE A 60 17.98 32.93 31.30
C PHE A 60 17.65 33.86 30.12
N SER A 61 16.43 34.38 30.09
CA SER A 61 15.99 35.38 29.11
C SER A 61 16.18 36.78 29.70
N LEU A 62 17.25 37.43 29.26
CA LEU A 62 17.66 38.77 29.70
C LEU A 62 16.61 39.85 29.35
N LYS A 63 15.82 39.60 28.29
CA LYS A 63 14.75 40.50 27.82
C LYS A 63 13.49 40.45 28.68
N GLU A 64 13.16 39.28 29.20
CA GLU A 64 11.94 39.04 29.99
C GLU A 64 12.24 38.88 31.48
N LEU A 65 13.52 38.95 31.87
CA LEU A 65 14.03 38.77 33.22
C LEU A 65 13.48 37.50 33.90
N ARG A 66 13.42 36.37 33.17
CA ARG A 66 12.98 35.07 33.69
C ARG A 66 13.75 33.87 33.12
N PHE A 67 13.64 32.72 33.77
CA PHE A 67 14.15 31.46 33.24
C PHE A 67 13.13 30.77 32.33
N GLU A 68 13.59 30.43 31.13
CA GLU A 68 12.89 29.57 30.18
C GLU A 68 13.36 28.12 30.38
N VAL A 69 12.42 27.17 30.41
CA VAL A 69 12.73 25.73 30.41
C VAL A 69 12.75 25.24 28.97
N GLN A 70 13.92 24.78 28.53
CA GLN A 70 14.11 24.22 27.19
C GLN A 70 14.42 22.72 27.27
N PHE A 71 13.95 21.94 26.30
CA PHE A 71 14.15 20.49 26.20
C PHE A 71 14.05 20.04 24.74
N ASP A 72 14.57 18.87 24.42
CA ASP A 72 14.36 18.28 23.10
C ASP A 72 13.14 17.35 23.08
N ALA A 73 12.40 17.38 21.98
CA ALA A 73 11.31 16.45 21.72
C ALA A 73 11.45 15.88 20.29
N PRO A 74 11.01 14.64 20.05
CA PRO A 74 11.21 14.01 18.75
C PRO A 74 10.22 14.54 17.71
N VAL A 75 10.73 14.70 16.49
CA VAL A 75 9.95 14.80 15.26
C VAL A 75 10.06 13.45 14.55
N ILE A 76 8.96 12.69 14.53
CA ILE A 76 8.94 11.29 14.09
C ILE A 76 8.35 11.22 12.68
N PHE A 77 8.97 10.44 11.79
CA PHE A 77 8.52 10.27 10.42
C PHE A 77 9.00 8.93 9.85
N VAL A 78 8.49 8.57 8.67
CA VAL A 78 8.88 7.35 7.97
C VAL A 78 9.62 7.70 6.69
N CYS A 79 10.75 7.05 6.41
CA CYS A 79 11.56 7.31 5.22
C CYS A 79 12.30 6.06 4.75
N ALA A 80 13.00 6.16 3.61
CA ALA A 80 13.93 5.12 3.17
C ALA A 80 15.14 5.05 4.11
N PRO A 81 15.76 3.86 4.32
CA PRO A 81 16.93 3.72 5.19
C PRO A 81 18.12 4.60 4.78
N ASN A 82 18.29 4.93 3.50
CA ASN A 82 19.40 5.79 3.04
C ASN A 82 19.11 7.30 3.14
N ASN A 83 17.93 7.69 3.66
CA ASN A 83 17.53 9.08 3.72
C ASN A 83 18.28 9.85 4.83
N LYS A 84 18.89 10.98 4.46
CA LYS A 84 19.63 11.87 5.39
C LYS A 84 18.94 13.21 5.64
N LYS A 85 17.78 13.47 5.02
CA LYS A 85 17.06 14.75 5.12
C LYS A 85 15.73 14.55 5.85
N GLY A 86 15.43 15.39 6.83
CA GLY A 86 14.17 15.32 7.56
C GLY A 86 13.43 16.66 7.61
N PRO A 87 12.25 16.68 8.28
CA PRO A 87 11.42 17.88 8.42
C PRO A 87 12.06 19.05 9.18
N VAL A 88 13.03 18.78 10.05
CA VAL A 88 13.79 19.77 10.81
C VAL A 88 15.05 20.13 10.02
N PRO A 89 15.21 21.38 9.56
CA PRO A 89 16.41 21.82 8.87
C PRO A 89 17.65 21.62 9.74
N GLU A 90 18.74 21.16 9.13
CA GLU A 90 20.07 21.05 9.77
C GLU A 90 20.18 20.08 10.96
N ALA A 91 19.10 19.37 11.31
CA ALA A 91 19.12 18.35 12.34
C ALA A 91 19.42 16.95 11.78
N ASP A 92 20.21 16.17 12.51
CA ASP A 92 20.53 14.79 12.15
C ASP A 92 19.31 13.87 12.22
N VAL A 93 19.25 12.95 11.25
CA VAL A 93 18.20 11.92 11.17
C VAL A 93 18.70 10.65 11.83
N TYR A 94 18.02 10.22 12.88
CA TYR A 94 18.30 8.97 13.60
C TYR A 94 17.27 7.92 13.20
N LYS A 95 17.73 6.75 12.75
CA LYS A 95 16.86 5.63 12.37
C LYS A 95 16.60 4.77 13.59
N LEU A 96 15.38 4.24 13.72
CA LEU A 96 15.05 3.28 14.77
C LEU A 96 15.16 1.87 14.18
N ASP A 97 16.34 1.25 14.31
CA ASP A 97 16.66 -0.07 13.75
C ASP A 97 16.84 -1.19 14.80
N GLY A 98 16.54 -0.91 16.06
CA GLY A 98 16.66 -1.84 17.18
C GLY A 98 18.09 -2.21 17.58
N THR A 99 19.11 -1.54 17.04
CA THR A 99 20.52 -1.74 17.45
C THR A 99 20.84 -0.99 18.75
N GLU A 100 21.90 -1.42 19.45
CA GLU A 100 22.36 -0.74 20.66
C GLU A 100 22.86 0.69 20.38
N GLU A 101 23.35 0.98 19.17
CA GLU A 101 23.71 2.34 18.74
C GLU A 101 22.47 3.22 18.59
N SER A 102 21.48 2.73 17.86
CA SER A 102 20.19 3.40 17.67
C SER A 102 19.48 3.69 19.00
N LEU A 103 19.47 2.74 19.95
CA LEU A 103 18.90 2.95 21.29
C LEU A 103 19.59 4.10 22.05
N ARG A 104 20.92 4.17 22.01
CA ARG A 104 21.69 5.26 22.65
C ARG A 104 21.43 6.60 21.97
N ASP A 105 21.41 6.62 20.64
CA ASP A 105 21.26 7.84 19.86
C ASP A 105 19.84 8.41 19.96
N THR A 106 18.82 7.56 20.10
CA THR A 106 17.42 7.96 20.26
C THR A 106 16.94 8.02 21.71
N TRP A 107 17.84 7.80 22.69
CA TRP A 107 17.53 7.78 24.13
C TRP A 107 16.30 6.93 24.44
N THR A 108 16.30 5.72 23.88
CA THR A 108 15.17 4.79 23.94
C THR A 108 15.61 3.52 24.67
N THR A 109 14.68 2.88 25.37
CA THR A 109 14.91 1.62 26.07
C THR A 109 14.01 0.53 25.52
N LEU A 110 14.47 -0.73 25.54
CA LEU A 110 13.68 -1.88 25.08
C LEU A 110 12.67 -2.38 26.13
N ASN A 111 12.62 -1.74 27.31
CA ASN A 111 11.69 -2.14 28.35
C ASN A 111 10.29 -1.60 28.04
N MET A 112 9.54 -2.38 27.28
CA MET A 112 8.13 -2.14 26.94
C MET A 112 7.17 -2.63 28.02
N SER A 113 7.65 -3.49 28.94
CA SER A 113 6.79 -4.05 29.96
C SER A 113 6.73 -3.10 31.15
N GLN A 114 5.56 -2.47 31.31
CA GLN A 114 5.18 -1.90 32.61
C GLN A 114 5.26 -2.96 33.73
N ARG A 115 5.26 -4.26 33.38
CA ARG A 115 5.26 -5.41 34.30
C ARG A 115 6.60 -5.67 35.01
N LYS A 116 7.74 -5.59 34.33
CA LYS A 116 9.07 -5.69 34.96
C LYS A 116 9.36 -4.44 35.80
N ASP A 117 9.02 -3.26 35.29
CA ASP A 117 9.06 -2.01 36.06
C ASP A 117 8.12 -2.07 37.30
N TYR A 118 7.00 -2.78 37.20
CA TYR A 118 6.03 -3.02 38.29
C TYR A 118 6.53 -4.02 39.34
N GLU A 119 7.36 -4.99 38.97
CA GLU A 119 8.00 -5.93 39.88
C GLU A 119 9.17 -5.29 40.66
N GLU A 120 9.85 -4.31 40.05
CA GLU A 120 10.93 -3.54 40.69
C GLU A 120 10.43 -2.35 41.55
N ARG A 121 9.17 -1.92 41.38
CA ARG A 121 8.58 -0.77 42.11
C ARG A 121 8.14 -1.11 43.54
N ASN A 122 8.31 -0.14 44.44
CA ASN A 122 8.01 -0.27 45.86
C ASN A 122 6.51 -0.53 46.11
N ARG A 123 6.13 -1.28 47.17
CA ARG A 123 4.74 -1.77 47.40
C ARG A 123 3.64 -0.70 47.38
N LYS A 124 3.97 0.58 47.60
CA LYS A 124 3.06 1.73 47.58
C LYS A 124 2.84 2.36 46.19
N GLU A 125 3.66 2.03 45.20
CA GLU A 125 3.60 2.52 43.80
C GLU A 125 2.99 1.49 42.83
N ARG A 126 2.59 0.32 43.36
CA ARG A 126 1.99 -0.79 42.59
C ARG A 126 0.52 -0.49 42.31
N ILE A 127 0.25 0.26 41.26
CA ILE A 127 -1.09 0.39 40.70
C ILE A 127 -1.16 -0.47 39.43
N HIS A 128 -2.15 -1.35 39.34
CA HIS A 128 -2.36 -2.30 38.24
C HIS A 128 -2.92 -1.66 36.96
N THR A 129 -3.01 -0.33 36.90
CA THR A 129 -3.68 0.40 35.82
C THR A 129 -2.78 1.52 35.30
N SER A 130 -2.67 1.59 33.98
CA SER A 130 -1.92 2.52 33.11
C SER A 130 -1.14 3.63 33.82
N ASP A 131 0.19 3.53 33.79
CA ASP A 131 1.09 4.64 34.18
C ASP A 131 0.95 5.79 33.17
N ASN A 132 0.04 6.71 33.48
CA ASN A 132 -0.20 7.91 32.68
C ASN A 132 0.70 9.07 33.13
N GLU A 133 1.87 8.83 33.73
CA GLU A 133 2.84 9.87 34.06
C GLU A 133 3.85 10.07 32.93
N ARG A 134 4.21 8.99 32.22
CA ARG A 134 5.18 9.02 31.12
C ARG A 134 4.57 9.64 29.85
N ALA A 135 5.41 10.27 29.02
CA ALA A 135 5.04 10.72 27.69
C ALA A 135 4.92 9.49 26.77
N SER A 136 3.77 9.34 26.14
CA SER A 136 3.39 8.19 25.32
C SER A 136 4.26 8.01 24.07
N TRP A 137 4.85 9.07 23.53
CA TRP A 137 5.79 8.94 22.42
C TRP A 137 7.04 8.13 22.79
N THR A 138 7.45 8.12 24.07
CA THR A 138 8.57 7.26 24.49
C THR A 138 8.24 5.77 24.34
N ILE A 139 6.98 5.40 24.60
CA ILE A 139 6.45 4.05 24.41
C ILE A 139 6.43 3.71 22.92
N LEU A 140 6.03 4.66 22.07
CA LEU A 140 6.07 4.46 20.63
C LEU A 140 7.49 4.21 20.11
N LEU A 141 8.48 5.03 20.51
CA LEU A 141 9.86 4.84 20.09
C LEU A 141 10.38 3.47 20.53
N SER A 142 10.12 3.08 21.79
CA SER A 142 10.49 1.78 22.31
C SER A 142 9.80 0.64 21.57
N ALA A 143 8.52 0.77 21.19
CA ALA A 143 7.77 -0.23 20.43
C ALA A 143 8.41 -0.49 19.06
N VAL A 144 8.82 0.58 18.37
CA VAL A 144 9.49 0.49 17.07
C VAL A 144 10.87 -0.16 17.20
N GLN A 145 11.66 0.22 18.22
CA GLN A 145 12.97 -0.41 18.45
C GLN A 145 12.82 -1.90 18.78
N CYS A 146 11.84 -2.28 19.61
CA CYS A 146 11.51 -3.67 19.91
C CYS A 146 11.07 -4.42 18.65
N MET A 147 10.25 -3.81 17.81
CA MET A 147 9.82 -4.41 16.54
C MET A 147 11.02 -4.81 15.66
N GLU A 148 11.97 -3.89 15.46
CA GLU A 148 13.14 -4.18 14.61
C GLU A 148 14.08 -5.20 15.25
N LYS A 149 14.28 -5.15 16.57
CA LYS A 149 15.13 -6.10 17.28
C LYS A 149 14.53 -7.51 17.33
N GLU A 150 13.29 -7.64 17.81
CA GLU A 150 12.61 -8.93 17.96
C GLU A 150 12.38 -9.62 16.61
N SER A 151 12.04 -8.87 15.56
CA SER A 151 11.84 -9.46 14.23
C SER A 151 13.14 -9.96 13.61
N ARG A 152 14.26 -9.26 13.83
CA ARG A 152 15.60 -9.70 13.41
C ARG A 152 16.06 -10.92 14.19
N GLU A 153 15.93 -10.91 15.51
CA GLU A 153 16.28 -12.05 16.37
C GLU A 153 15.46 -13.28 16.00
N TRP A 154 14.14 -13.14 15.84
CA TRP A 154 13.26 -14.23 15.44
C TRP A 154 13.64 -14.81 14.07
N GLN A 155 13.95 -13.96 13.08
CA GLN A 155 14.33 -14.45 11.77
C GLN A 155 15.69 -15.17 11.80
N GLU A 156 16.66 -14.69 12.59
CA GLU A 156 17.93 -15.40 12.82
C GLU A 156 17.70 -16.75 13.49
N GLU A 157 16.85 -16.79 14.53
CA GLU A 157 16.47 -18.03 15.24
C GLU A 157 15.82 -19.05 14.30
N GLU A 158 14.96 -18.62 13.38
CA GLU A 158 14.35 -19.51 12.38
C GLU A 158 15.43 -20.10 11.44
N PHE A 159 16.42 -19.30 11.01
CA PHE A 159 17.55 -19.81 10.22
C PHE A 159 18.47 -20.76 11.00
N ASP A 160 18.57 -20.56 12.32
CA ASP A 160 19.35 -21.41 13.23
C ASP A 160 18.60 -22.62 13.75
N TYR A 161 17.27 -22.68 13.60
CA TYR A 161 16.45 -23.73 14.18
C TYR A 161 16.77 -25.10 13.56
N GLN A 162 17.53 -25.90 14.32
CA GLN A 162 17.95 -27.28 13.98
C GLN A 162 16.89 -28.33 14.37
N GLY A 163 15.61 -27.98 14.39
CA GLY A 163 14.57 -28.98 14.64
C GLY A 163 14.58 -30.01 13.51
N SER A 164 14.88 -31.27 13.83
CA SER A 164 14.81 -32.38 12.87
C SER A 164 13.41 -32.42 12.23
N PRO A 165 13.27 -32.46 10.89
CA PRO A 165 14.29 -32.75 9.86
C PRO A 165 14.78 -31.50 9.10
N SER A 166 15.16 -30.42 9.79
CA SER A 166 15.69 -29.21 9.13
C SER A 166 17.11 -29.42 8.62
N PRO A 167 17.40 -29.11 7.34
CA PRO A 167 18.77 -29.15 6.82
C PRO A 167 19.65 -28.17 7.61
N PRO A 168 20.89 -28.52 7.98
CA PRO A 168 21.78 -27.63 8.70
C PRO A 168 21.99 -26.32 7.93
N ARG A 169 22.11 -25.18 8.62
CA ARG A 169 22.37 -23.85 8.01
C ARG A 169 23.50 -23.86 6.97
N ALA A 170 24.52 -24.69 7.18
CA ALA A 170 25.64 -24.89 6.27
C ALA A 170 25.26 -25.47 4.88
N SER A 171 24.12 -26.15 4.77
CA SER A 171 23.61 -26.74 3.53
C SER A 171 22.66 -25.83 2.74
N LEU A 172 22.26 -24.68 3.30
CA LEU A 172 21.44 -23.69 2.59
C LEU A 172 22.08 -23.22 1.26
N PRO A 173 23.40 -22.93 1.20
CA PRO A 173 24.04 -22.54 -0.06
C PRO A 173 23.99 -23.63 -1.14
N GLU A 174 23.96 -24.91 -0.77
CA GLU A 174 23.83 -26.02 -1.74
C GLU A 174 22.45 -26.01 -2.43
N LEU A 175 21.44 -25.47 -1.74
CA LEU A 175 20.09 -25.22 -2.27
C LEU A 175 19.96 -23.85 -2.96
N GLY A 176 21.06 -23.10 -3.08
CA GLY A 176 21.10 -21.73 -3.60
C GLY A 176 20.52 -20.68 -2.67
N LEU A 177 20.18 -21.03 -1.42
CA LEU A 177 19.62 -20.11 -0.41
C LEU A 177 20.75 -19.35 0.31
N PRO A 178 20.50 -18.12 0.80
CA PRO A 178 21.50 -17.39 1.56
C PRO A 178 21.75 -18.07 2.91
N PRO A 179 22.99 -18.07 3.41
CA PRO A 179 23.32 -18.66 4.70
C PRO A 179 22.81 -17.81 5.87
N THR A 180 22.52 -16.53 5.67
CA THR A 180 22.04 -15.61 6.69
C THR A 180 20.83 -14.85 6.16
N PRO A 181 19.88 -14.46 7.03
CA PRO A 181 18.78 -13.63 6.60
C PRO A 181 19.29 -12.27 6.10
N PRO A 182 18.58 -11.63 5.16
CA PRO A 182 18.94 -10.30 4.69
C PRO A 182 18.88 -9.26 5.80
N THR A 183 19.81 -8.30 5.78
CA THR A 183 19.85 -7.20 6.76
C THR A 183 18.91 -6.06 6.38
N LEU A 184 18.51 -5.26 7.37
CA LEU A 184 17.62 -4.10 7.19
C LEU A 184 18.12 -3.15 6.07
N ASP A 185 19.41 -2.81 6.08
CA ASP A 185 20.00 -1.86 5.13
C ASP A 185 20.09 -2.42 3.69
N GLN A 186 20.04 -3.74 3.52
CA GLN A 186 20.11 -4.38 2.20
C GLN A 186 18.76 -4.41 1.52
N THR A 187 17.68 -4.69 2.26
CA THR A 187 16.39 -5.04 1.66
C THR A 187 15.23 -4.12 2.02
N HIS A 188 15.30 -3.42 3.15
CA HIS A 188 14.19 -2.57 3.56
C HIS A 188 14.18 -1.28 2.75
N THR A 189 12.99 -0.84 2.37
CA THR A 189 12.80 0.49 1.76
C THR A 189 12.02 1.43 2.67
N LEU A 190 11.65 0.95 3.86
CA LEU A 190 10.87 1.65 4.87
C LEU A 190 11.54 1.55 6.25
N VAL A 191 11.79 2.67 6.91
CA VAL A 191 12.22 2.73 8.31
C VAL A 191 11.58 3.92 9.02
N VAL A 192 11.31 3.76 10.32
CA VAL A 192 10.90 4.88 11.17
C VAL A 192 12.16 5.63 11.61
N ALA A 193 12.12 6.95 11.48
CA ALA A 193 13.21 7.82 11.87
C ALA A 193 12.71 8.97 12.74
N LEU A 194 13.63 9.59 13.47
CA LEU A 194 13.36 10.80 14.23
C LEU A 194 14.44 11.85 14.06
N GLN A 195 14.04 13.11 14.26
CA GLN A 195 14.94 14.24 14.46
C GLN A 195 14.67 14.87 15.83
N LYS A 196 15.72 15.33 16.49
CA LYS A 196 15.61 16.03 17.77
C LYS A 196 15.26 17.49 17.50
N LYS A 197 14.18 17.99 18.10
CA LYS A 197 13.78 19.40 18.00
C LYS A 197 13.76 20.05 19.39
N ARG A 198 14.56 21.10 19.56
CA ARG A 198 14.54 21.94 20.75
C ARG A 198 13.19 22.67 20.85
N LYS A 199 12.53 22.53 22.01
CA LYS A 199 11.27 23.18 22.37
C LYS A 199 11.42 23.96 23.66
N SER A 200 10.52 24.92 23.85
CA SER A 200 10.38 25.72 25.05
C SER A 200 9.07 25.39 25.75
N TRP A 201 9.11 25.25 27.07
CA TRP A 201 7.89 25.08 27.85
C TRP A 201 6.97 26.30 27.78
N ASP A 202 7.51 27.51 27.56
CA ASP A 202 6.71 28.72 27.44
C ASP A 202 5.77 28.72 26.22
N THR A 203 6.09 27.90 25.22
CA THR A 203 5.26 27.72 24.02
C THR A 203 4.25 26.58 24.14
N MET A 204 4.22 25.87 25.28
CA MET A 204 3.29 24.77 25.50
C MET A 204 1.90 25.31 25.88
N PRO A 205 0.81 24.82 25.24
CA PRO A 205 -0.55 25.16 25.65
C PRO A 205 -0.81 24.80 27.11
N ALA A 206 -1.62 25.60 27.81
CA ALA A 206 -1.87 25.42 29.24
C ALA A 206 -2.56 24.08 29.59
N THR A 207 -3.27 23.47 28.63
CA THR A 207 -3.90 22.15 28.75
C THR A 207 -2.89 20.99 28.74
N ILE A 208 -1.68 21.24 28.25
CA ILE A 208 -0.64 20.22 28.07
C ILE A 208 0.24 20.18 29.32
N THR A 209 0.22 19.02 29.98
CA THR A 209 1.01 18.77 31.20
C THR A 209 2.28 17.98 30.94
N LYS A 210 2.53 17.54 29.71
CA LYS A 210 3.70 16.76 29.33
C LYS A 210 4.25 17.16 27.95
N PRO A 211 5.56 17.01 27.72
CA PRO A 211 6.17 17.21 26.41
C PRO A 211 5.59 16.29 25.34
N TYR A 212 5.10 16.87 24.25
CA TYR A 212 4.62 16.11 23.09
C TYR A 212 5.67 16.01 21.96
N ALA A 213 5.67 14.87 21.28
CA ALA A 213 6.34 14.68 20.00
C ALA A 213 5.52 15.27 18.85
N THR A 214 6.17 15.47 17.70
CA THR A 214 5.52 15.98 16.49
C THR A 214 5.66 14.97 15.36
N THR A 215 4.59 14.70 14.64
CA THR A 215 4.59 13.92 13.39
C THR A 215 3.53 14.47 12.44
N THR A 216 3.31 13.83 11.31
CA THR A 216 2.19 14.13 10.42
C THR A 216 1.16 13.00 10.47
N MET A 217 -0.08 13.30 10.12
CA MET A 217 -1.15 12.29 10.09
C MET A 217 -0.78 11.09 9.21
N CYS A 218 -0.15 11.30 8.05
CA CYS A 218 0.25 10.19 7.19
C CYS A 218 1.29 9.27 7.86
N HIS A 219 2.34 9.85 8.45
CA HIS A 219 3.37 9.08 9.15
C HIS A 219 2.83 8.37 10.38
N LEU A 220 1.91 8.97 11.12
CA LEU A 220 1.25 8.29 12.24
C LEU A 220 0.52 7.03 11.75
N ILE A 221 -0.27 7.14 10.68
CA ILE A 221 -0.99 5.99 10.10
C ILE A 221 -0.01 4.90 9.64
N GLU A 222 1.06 5.29 8.93
CA GLU A 222 2.10 4.37 8.46
C GLU A 222 2.82 3.64 9.61
N ILE A 223 3.20 4.38 10.67
CA ILE A 223 3.88 3.81 11.85
C ILE A 223 2.94 2.85 12.60
N THR A 224 1.66 3.22 12.75
CA THR A 224 0.68 2.32 13.40
C THR A 224 0.51 1.01 12.62
N ALA A 225 0.41 1.09 11.29
CA ALA A 225 0.31 -0.09 10.45
C ALA A 225 1.58 -0.96 10.53
N ALA A 226 2.78 -0.36 10.50
CA ALA A 226 4.05 -1.08 10.64
C ALA A 226 4.13 -1.89 11.94
N LEU A 227 3.60 -1.35 13.04
CA LEU A 227 3.52 -2.03 14.35
C LEU A 227 2.44 -3.12 14.42
N GLY A 228 1.67 -3.35 13.35
CA GLY A 228 0.54 -4.29 13.33
C GLY A 228 -0.71 -3.76 14.06
N VAL A 229 -0.82 -2.44 14.21
CA VAL A 229 -1.96 -1.75 14.81
C VAL A 229 -2.89 -1.25 13.71
N TYR A 230 -4.17 -1.62 13.76
CA TYR A 230 -5.15 -1.20 12.76
C TYR A 230 -6.23 -0.32 13.37
N TRP A 231 -6.81 0.54 12.54
CA TRP A 231 -7.82 1.52 12.96
C TRP A 231 -9.18 0.85 13.16
N LYS A 232 -9.82 1.12 14.30
CA LYS A 232 -11.21 0.72 14.61
C LYS A 232 -12.19 1.87 14.47
N VAL A 233 -11.76 3.06 14.87
CA VAL A 233 -12.53 4.30 14.73
C VAL A 233 -11.61 5.33 14.10
N PHE A 234 -12.06 5.94 13.01
CA PHE A 234 -11.35 7.00 12.32
C PHE A 234 -12.37 8.06 11.91
N ASP A 235 -12.83 8.85 12.89
CA ASP A 235 -13.87 9.85 12.71
C ASP A 235 -13.24 11.24 12.65
N ARG A 236 -13.10 11.77 11.42
CA ARG A 236 -12.56 13.10 11.14
C ARG A 236 -13.55 14.23 11.42
N ILE A 237 -14.84 13.93 11.56
CA ILE A 237 -15.88 14.94 11.82
C ILE A 237 -15.92 15.24 13.31
N SER A 238 -15.90 14.21 14.14
CA SER A 238 -15.89 14.34 15.61
C SER A 238 -14.48 14.42 16.20
N ASP A 239 -13.43 14.38 15.36
CA ASP A 239 -12.03 14.26 15.77
C ASP A 239 -11.79 13.14 16.79
N ARG A 240 -12.34 11.95 16.53
CA ARG A 240 -12.17 10.78 17.41
C ARG A 240 -11.47 9.65 16.68
N TYR A 241 -10.38 9.20 17.27
CA TYR A 241 -9.49 8.22 16.66
C TYR A 241 -9.20 7.09 17.66
N ARG A 242 -9.32 5.84 17.20
CA ARG A 242 -8.96 4.64 17.95
C ARG A 242 -8.37 3.59 17.03
N ALA A 243 -7.15 3.14 17.34
CA ALA A 243 -6.51 1.99 16.74
C ALA A 243 -6.12 0.97 17.82
N GLU A 244 -6.13 -0.30 17.46
CA GLU A 244 -5.82 -1.40 18.37
C GLU A 244 -5.25 -2.57 17.56
N GLY A 245 -4.17 -3.18 18.04
CA GLY A 245 -3.56 -4.34 17.39
C GLY A 245 -2.18 -4.64 17.95
N ASN A 246 -1.74 -5.89 17.84
CA ASN A 246 -0.43 -6.37 18.28
C ASN A 246 0.01 -5.91 19.69
N GLY A 247 -0.93 -5.86 20.65
CA GLY A 247 -0.65 -5.45 22.02
C GLY A 247 -0.62 -3.95 22.28
N PHE A 248 -0.91 -3.11 21.28
CA PHE A 248 -0.94 -1.65 21.40
C PHE A 248 -2.34 -1.06 21.20
N MET A 249 -2.52 0.13 21.77
CA MET A 249 -3.69 0.97 21.55
C MET A 249 -3.24 2.40 21.25
N VAL A 250 -3.88 3.01 20.25
CA VAL A 250 -3.69 4.43 19.91
C VAL A 250 -5.03 5.12 20.04
N LEU A 251 -5.06 6.18 20.84
CA LEU A 251 -6.23 7.03 21.03
C LEU A 251 -5.87 8.43 20.57
N GLY A 252 -6.79 9.13 19.92
CA GLY A 252 -6.57 10.51 19.51
C GLY A 252 -7.84 11.34 19.57
N ASP A 253 -7.67 12.59 19.99
CA ASP A 253 -8.70 13.59 20.13
C ASP A 253 -8.17 15.01 19.83
N ARG A 254 -9.09 15.97 19.67
CA ARG A 254 -8.73 17.37 19.49
C ARG A 254 -8.46 18.03 20.84
N VAL A 255 -7.29 18.64 20.97
CA VAL A 255 -6.93 19.53 22.06
C VAL A 255 -6.96 20.98 21.58
N ASN A 256 -7.69 21.82 22.30
CA ASN A 256 -7.77 23.25 22.02
C ASN A 256 -6.37 23.89 21.98
N ASP A 257 -6.16 24.81 21.04
CA ASP A 257 -4.91 25.55 20.81
C ASP A 257 -3.68 24.72 20.39
N LEU A 258 -3.79 23.39 20.31
CA LEU A 258 -2.75 22.51 19.80
C LEU A 258 -3.13 21.86 18.46
N GLY A 259 -4.32 21.25 18.38
CA GLY A 259 -4.74 20.40 17.27
C GLY A 259 -4.99 18.97 17.72
N LEU A 260 -4.68 17.98 16.88
CA LEU A 260 -4.88 16.57 17.20
C LEU A 260 -3.73 16.05 18.06
N LEU A 261 -4.06 15.54 19.25
CA LEU A 261 -3.14 14.88 20.17
C LEU A 261 -3.47 13.40 20.23
N PHE A 262 -2.45 12.56 20.14
CA PHE A 262 -2.55 11.12 20.23
C PHE A 262 -1.83 10.60 21.46
N SER A 263 -2.37 9.56 22.08
CA SER A 263 -1.69 8.79 23.12
C SER A 263 -1.46 7.36 22.65
N PHE A 264 -0.23 6.89 22.79
CA PHE A 264 0.17 5.51 22.50
C PHE A 264 0.29 4.69 23.80
N GLN A 265 -0.39 3.56 23.88
CA GLN A 265 -0.49 2.76 25.11
C GLN A 265 -0.20 1.29 24.84
N VAL A 266 0.42 0.61 25.82
CA VAL A 266 0.55 -0.85 25.84
C VAL A 266 -0.73 -1.43 26.42
N ASN A 267 -1.44 -2.23 25.63
CA ASN A 267 -2.70 -2.89 26.01
C ASN A 267 -2.54 -4.42 26.17
N GLY A 268 -1.43 -4.98 25.71
CA GLY A 268 -1.16 -6.42 25.79
C GLY A 268 0.25 -6.78 25.38
N MET A 269 0.49 -8.07 25.17
CA MET A 269 1.77 -8.56 24.65
C MET A 269 1.86 -8.27 23.15
N SER A 270 2.97 -7.66 22.72
CA SER A 270 3.35 -7.55 21.32
C SER A 270 4.14 -8.79 20.90
N ARG A 271 4.04 -9.14 19.62
CA ARG A 271 4.91 -10.12 18.97
C ARG A 271 5.27 -9.59 17.60
N PHE A 272 6.55 -9.62 17.24
CA PHE A 272 7.03 -9.16 15.93
C PHE A 272 7.72 -10.30 15.18
N THR A 273 7.10 -11.48 15.18
CA THR A 273 7.61 -12.67 14.48
C THR A 273 7.01 -12.75 13.08
N ARG A 274 6.28 -13.82 12.74
CA ARG A 274 5.60 -14.00 11.44
C ARG A 274 4.59 -12.89 11.12
N ASN A 275 4.05 -12.22 12.15
CA ASN A 275 3.06 -11.15 12.02
C ASN A 275 3.68 -9.75 11.85
N ARG A 276 5.01 -9.62 11.73
CA ARG A 276 5.66 -8.36 11.36
C ARG A 276 5.23 -7.96 9.96
N VAL A 277 4.73 -6.72 9.81
CA VAL A 277 4.36 -6.17 8.51
C VAL A 277 5.60 -6.01 7.63
N ILE A 278 5.49 -6.26 6.33
CA ILE A 278 6.61 -6.14 5.40
C ILE A 278 7.08 -4.66 5.31
N PRO A 279 8.38 -4.37 5.49
CA PRO A 279 8.94 -3.02 5.51
C PRO A 279 9.35 -2.52 4.12
N VAL A 280 8.40 -2.48 3.19
CA VAL A 280 8.57 -1.87 1.86
C VAL A 280 7.83 -0.54 1.75
N ASP A 281 8.34 0.40 0.97
CA ASP A 281 7.77 1.75 0.84
C ASP A 281 6.35 1.73 0.27
N GLU A 282 6.10 0.82 -0.66
CA GLU A 282 4.82 0.63 -1.33
C GLU A 282 3.69 0.19 -0.36
N VAL A 283 4.04 -0.39 0.80
CA VAL A 283 3.08 -0.75 1.86
C VAL A 283 2.41 0.50 2.48
N LYS A 284 3.04 1.68 2.38
CA LYS A 284 2.41 2.93 2.84
C LYS A 284 1.08 3.16 2.16
N GLU A 285 0.98 2.91 0.85
CA GLU A 285 -0.24 3.13 0.07
C GLU A 285 -1.40 2.23 0.54
N LEU A 286 -1.09 0.99 0.90
CA LEU A 286 -2.07 0.03 1.41
C LEU A 286 -2.76 0.57 2.68
N CYS A 287 -2.01 1.29 3.51
CA CYS A 287 -2.54 1.93 4.72
C CYS A 287 -3.66 2.94 4.42
N PHE A 288 -3.73 3.47 3.21
CA PHE A 288 -4.75 4.42 2.74
C PHE A 288 -5.74 3.82 1.74
N GLY A 289 -5.61 2.51 1.43
CA GLY A 289 -6.49 1.78 0.53
C GLY A 289 -6.14 1.99 -0.94
N TRP A 290 -4.94 2.52 -1.19
CA TRP A 290 -4.35 2.59 -2.51
C TRP A 290 -3.47 1.35 -2.72
N VAL A 291 -3.54 0.77 -3.91
CA VAL A 291 -2.75 -0.42 -4.24
C VAL A 291 -1.98 -0.20 -5.55
N PRO A 292 -0.63 -0.18 -5.53
CA PRO A 292 0.16 -0.17 -6.75
C PRO A 292 -0.01 -1.48 -7.52
N THR A 293 -0.18 -1.39 -8.84
CA THR A 293 -0.34 -2.56 -9.71
C THR A 293 0.90 -2.86 -10.55
N ILE A 294 0.90 -4.03 -11.18
CA ILE A 294 1.91 -4.45 -12.17
C ILE A 294 2.02 -3.52 -13.40
N TYR A 295 1.05 -2.64 -13.62
CA TYR A 295 1.06 -1.68 -14.74
C TYR A 295 1.76 -0.37 -14.39
N ARG A 296 1.95 -0.06 -13.10
CA ARG A 296 2.61 1.17 -12.67
C ARG A 296 4.01 1.29 -13.26
N SER A 297 4.32 2.45 -13.83
CA SER A 297 5.67 2.80 -14.26
C SER A 297 6.56 2.98 -13.03
N THR A 298 7.81 2.51 -13.09
CA THR A 298 8.82 2.64 -12.03
C THR A 298 9.33 4.07 -11.86
N GLN A 299 8.45 5.07 -11.74
CA GLN A 299 8.82 6.47 -11.51
C GLN A 299 8.77 6.86 -10.03
N ASP A 300 9.79 7.64 -9.67
CA ASP A 300 10.20 8.24 -8.41
C ASP A 300 9.44 7.87 -7.12
N LYS A 301 10.00 6.93 -6.36
CA LYS A 301 9.59 6.53 -4.99
C LYS A 301 9.60 7.67 -3.96
N ARG A 302 10.09 8.86 -4.33
CA ARG A 302 10.37 9.95 -3.37
C ARG A 302 9.15 10.80 -3.04
N ARG A 303 8.09 10.77 -3.85
CA ARG A 303 6.87 11.56 -3.61
C ARG A 303 5.68 10.80 -4.18
N LEU A 304 4.86 10.25 -3.29
CA LEU A 304 3.50 9.81 -3.57
C LEU A 304 2.69 11.04 -4.03
N GLU A 305 2.86 11.46 -5.28
CA GLU A 305 1.90 12.34 -5.93
C GLU A 305 0.64 11.51 -6.13
N ILE A 306 -0.49 11.99 -5.58
CA ILE A 306 -1.80 11.42 -5.88
C ILE A 306 -1.90 11.37 -7.40
N PRO A 307 -2.11 10.19 -8.03
CA PRO A 307 -2.26 10.10 -9.47
C PRO A 307 -3.39 11.03 -9.90
N LEU A 308 -3.05 12.20 -10.45
CA LEU A 308 -4.04 13.19 -10.90
C LEU A 308 -4.82 12.69 -12.12
N ASP A 309 -4.26 11.72 -12.85
CA ASP A 309 -4.94 11.02 -13.95
C ASP A 309 -5.56 9.71 -13.43
N VAL A 310 -6.82 9.81 -13.03
CA VAL A 310 -7.70 8.75 -12.48
C VAL A 310 -8.09 7.68 -13.54
N LEU A 311 -7.31 7.55 -14.62
CA LEU A 311 -7.67 6.77 -15.82
C LEU A 311 -6.70 5.64 -16.19
N ASP A 312 -5.68 5.37 -15.38
CA ASP A 312 -4.72 4.30 -15.67
C ASP A 312 -4.77 3.18 -14.63
N LEU A 313 -4.67 1.92 -15.10
CA LEU A 313 -4.62 0.68 -14.31
C LEU A 313 -3.41 0.60 -13.35
N SER A 314 -2.60 1.66 -13.26
CA SER A 314 -1.42 1.82 -12.42
C SER A 314 -1.67 1.73 -10.91
N SER A 315 -2.89 1.99 -10.46
CA SER A 315 -3.28 1.93 -9.06
C SER A 315 -4.75 1.55 -8.90
N LEU A 316 -5.07 0.79 -7.85
CA LEU A 316 -6.44 0.52 -7.42
C LEU A 316 -6.79 1.37 -6.19
N GLN A 317 -8.06 1.75 -6.07
CA GLN A 317 -8.61 2.38 -4.87
C GLN A 317 -9.62 1.42 -4.25
N LEU A 318 -9.26 0.86 -3.09
CA LEU A 318 -10.02 -0.19 -2.42
C LEU A 318 -10.49 0.21 -1.02
N ALA A 319 -10.33 1.47 -0.60
CA ALA A 319 -10.53 1.85 0.81
C ALA A 319 -12.00 1.81 1.26
N SER A 320 -12.95 1.97 0.34
CA SER A 320 -14.39 1.98 0.59
C SER A 320 -15.16 1.33 -0.56
N ARG A 321 -16.44 0.97 -0.33
CA ARG A 321 -17.31 0.44 -1.39
C ARG A 321 -17.49 1.40 -2.57
N VAL A 322 -17.47 2.70 -2.30
CA VAL A 322 -17.59 3.74 -3.31
C VAL A 322 -16.34 3.75 -4.20
N GLU A 323 -15.15 3.80 -3.60
CA GLU A 323 -13.88 3.77 -4.33
C GLU A 323 -13.64 2.45 -5.07
N ILE A 324 -14.09 1.32 -4.50
CA ILE A 324 -14.10 0.04 -5.21
C ILE A 324 -14.98 0.16 -6.46
N SER A 325 -16.18 0.75 -6.36
CA SER A 325 -17.07 0.93 -7.51
C SER A 325 -16.46 1.84 -8.58
N GLU A 326 -15.73 2.89 -8.18
CA GLU A 326 -14.98 3.76 -9.09
C GLU A 326 -13.85 3.00 -9.79
N THR A 327 -13.09 2.18 -9.04
CA THR A 327 -12.06 1.30 -9.59
C THR A 327 -12.64 0.30 -10.60
N LEU A 328 -13.80 -0.29 -10.31
CA LEU A 328 -14.49 -1.20 -11.25
C LEU A 328 -14.95 -0.47 -12.52
N THR A 329 -15.42 0.76 -12.38
CA THR A 329 -15.78 1.61 -13.53
C THR A 329 -14.56 1.93 -14.38
N MET A 330 -13.41 2.23 -13.76
CA MET A 330 -12.12 2.45 -14.44
C MET A 330 -11.66 1.19 -15.20
N ILE A 331 -11.82 0.00 -14.61
CA ILE A 331 -11.56 -1.28 -15.28
C ILE A 331 -12.51 -1.49 -16.47
N GLY A 332 -13.65 -0.80 -16.51
CA GLY A 332 -14.63 -0.80 -17.58
C GLY A 332 -15.88 -1.61 -17.28
N CYS A 333 -16.10 -2.03 -16.02
CA CYS A 333 -17.29 -2.76 -15.63
C CYS A 333 -18.55 -1.90 -15.81
N ASN A 334 -19.66 -2.55 -16.17
CA ASN A 334 -20.93 -1.87 -16.36
C ASN A 334 -21.54 -1.34 -15.04
N ASN A 335 -22.56 -0.48 -15.17
CA ASN A 335 -23.27 0.11 -14.03
C ASN A 335 -24.03 -0.91 -13.17
N ASN A 336 -24.25 -2.14 -13.64
CA ASN A 336 -24.90 -3.17 -12.84
C ASN A 336 -23.93 -3.74 -11.80
N VAL A 337 -22.66 -3.93 -12.17
CA VAL A 337 -21.58 -4.31 -11.25
C VAL A 337 -21.45 -3.33 -10.09
N THR A 338 -21.43 -2.02 -10.38
CA THR A 338 -21.35 -1.00 -9.34
C THR A 338 -22.61 -0.97 -8.46
N LYS A 339 -23.79 -1.30 -9.01
CA LYS A 339 -25.00 -1.48 -8.22
C LYS A 339 -24.92 -2.66 -7.27
N TYR A 340 -24.42 -3.83 -7.68
CA TYR A 340 -24.32 -4.98 -6.76
C TYR A 340 -23.46 -4.65 -5.54
N PHE A 341 -22.32 -3.98 -5.72
CA PHE A 341 -21.45 -3.59 -4.60
C PHE A 341 -22.10 -2.62 -3.61
N ASN A 342 -22.96 -1.73 -4.11
CA ASN A 342 -23.65 -0.72 -3.31
C ASN A 342 -24.98 -1.21 -2.71
N ALA A 343 -25.62 -2.23 -3.30
CA ALA A 343 -26.95 -2.72 -2.91
C ALA A 343 -26.95 -3.84 -1.85
N ASN A 344 -25.86 -4.00 -1.08
CA ASN A 344 -25.70 -5.07 -0.08
C ASN A 344 -25.92 -6.49 -0.64
N ARG A 345 -25.56 -6.70 -1.91
CA ARG A 345 -25.66 -7.99 -2.63
C ARG A 345 -24.45 -8.88 -2.33
N ARG A 346 -24.46 -10.15 -2.79
CA ARG A 346 -23.36 -11.09 -2.55
C ARG A 346 -22.18 -10.76 -3.48
N PHE A 347 -21.01 -10.50 -2.89
CA PHE A 347 -19.74 -10.24 -3.61
C PHE A 347 -18.58 -11.09 -3.09
N SER A 348 -18.88 -12.15 -2.31
CA SER A 348 -17.91 -13.09 -1.77
C SER A 348 -18.36 -14.54 -1.98
N HIS A 349 -17.40 -15.40 -2.35
CA HIS A 349 -17.51 -16.86 -2.27
C HIS A 349 -16.70 -17.36 -1.06
N LEU A 350 -15.55 -17.99 -1.28
CA LEU A 350 -14.53 -18.33 -0.28
C LEU A 350 -13.87 -17.10 0.36
N PHE A 351 -13.63 -16.06 -0.44
CA PHE A 351 -13.12 -14.76 0.00
C PHE A 351 -13.83 -13.65 -0.81
N SER A 352 -13.60 -12.39 -0.42
CA SER A 352 -14.20 -11.24 -1.13
C SER A 352 -13.57 -11.03 -2.49
N LEU A 353 -14.38 -10.64 -3.48
CA LEU A 353 -13.92 -10.20 -4.80
C LEU A 353 -12.88 -9.06 -4.71
N SER A 354 -12.89 -8.26 -3.64
CA SER A 354 -11.84 -7.25 -3.41
C SER A 354 -10.44 -7.88 -3.28
N PHE A 355 -10.33 -9.03 -2.62
CA PHE A 355 -9.06 -9.76 -2.50
C PHE A 355 -8.66 -10.47 -3.80
N GLU A 356 -9.63 -10.90 -4.60
CA GLU A 356 -9.39 -11.43 -5.93
C GLU A 356 -8.76 -10.38 -6.85
N ILE A 357 -9.40 -9.20 -6.98
CA ILE A 357 -8.89 -8.10 -7.80
C ILE A 357 -7.54 -7.61 -7.28
N LEU A 358 -7.39 -7.50 -5.96
CA LEU A 358 -6.13 -7.17 -5.31
C LEU A 358 -5.02 -8.13 -5.76
N ALA A 359 -5.22 -9.44 -5.61
CA ALA A 359 -4.20 -10.44 -5.90
C ALA A 359 -3.96 -10.65 -7.41
N MET A 360 -4.95 -10.35 -8.26
CA MET A 360 -4.79 -10.38 -9.73
C MET A 360 -3.88 -9.25 -10.24
N LEU A 361 -3.86 -8.08 -9.59
CA LEU A 361 -3.22 -6.88 -10.14
C LEU A 361 -2.11 -6.26 -9.29
N ALA A 362 -2.11 -6.46 -7.97
CA ALA A 362 -1.16 -5.83 -7.06
C ALA A 362 0.28 -6.24 -7.39
N GLN A 363 1.22 -5.33 -7.16
CA GLN A 363 2.64 -5.68 -7.17
C GLN A 363 2.96 -6.72 -6.09
N THR A 364 4.06 -7.43 -6.26
CA THR A 364 4.61 -8.31 -5.24
C THR A 364 5.32 -7.44 -4.19
N PHE A 365 4.86 -7.51 -2.94
CA PHE A 365 5.41 -6.70 -1.84
C PHE A 365 6.44 -7.47 -1.00
N HIS A 366 6.34 -8.81 -1.00
CA HIS A 366 7.26 -9.67 -0.26
C HIS A 366 8.71 -9.44 -0.67
N ILE A 367 9.59 -9.31 0.32
CA ILE A 367 11.02 -9.17 0.12
C ILE A 367 11.62 -10.56 -0.02
N GLU A 368 12.31 -10.84 -1.13
CA GLU A 368 12.98 -12.13 -1.36
C GLU A 368 13.88 -12.53 -0.17
N ASP A 369 13.94 -13.82 0.10
CA ASP A 369 14.74 -14.43 1.17
C ASP A 369 14.41 -13.96 2.60
N THR A 370 13.28 -13.26 2.81
CA THR A 370 12.72 -12.98 4.14
C THR A 370 11.56 -13.90 4.48
N LEU A 371 11.20 -13.96 5.77
CA LEU A 371 10.08 -14.77 6.28
C LEU A 371 8.79 -13.95 6.53
N PHE A 372 8.80 -12.65 6.21
CA PHE A 372 7.67 -11.76 6.49
C PHE A 372 6.65 -11.75 5.34
N THR A 373 5.40 -12.06 5.66
CA THR A 373 4.31 -12.12 4.66
C THR A 373 3.18 -11.12 4.93
N PHE A 374 3.15 -10.48 6.10
CA PHE A 374 2.01 -9.67 6.52
C PHE A 374 1.96 -8.30 5.85
N LEU A 375 0.77 -7.92 5.38
CA LEU A 375 0.45 -6.60 4.83
C LEU A 375 -0.67 -5.92 5.63
N PRO A 376 -0.73 -4.58 5.65
CA PRO A 376 -1.94 -3.85 6.03
C PRO A 376 -3.05 -4.14 5.03
N ASN A 377 -4.28 -4.30 5.50
CA ASN A 377 -5.41 -4.58 4.64
C ASN A 377 -5.90 -3.31 3.92
N PRO A 378 -5.79 -3.20 2.58
CA PRO A 378 -6.23 -2.01 1.84
C PRO A 378 -7.75 -1.98 1.61
N THR A 379 -8.49 -3.02 2.01
CA THR A 379 -9.91 -3.23 1.69
C THR A 379 -10.81 -3.17 2.94
N PRO A 380 -12.08 -2.74 2.83
CA PRO A 380 -13.03 -2.79 3.94
C PRO A 380 -13.45 -4.22 4.31
N ASP A 381 -13.07 -5.20 3.49
CA ASP A 381 -13.42 -6.60 3.64
C ASP A 381 -12.45 -7.33 4.57
N ARG A 382 -12.89 -8.46 5.11
CA ARG A 382 -12.09 -9.27 6.03
C ARG A 382 -11.35 -10.36 5.26
N TRP A 383 -10.05 -10.49 5.50
CA TRP A 383 -9.31 -11.70 5.14
C TRP A 383 -9.43 -12.75 6.25
N ASP A 384 -9.86 -13.97 5.91
CA ASP A 384 -9.89 -15.10 6.84
C ASP A 384 -9.15 -16.29 6.24
N SER A 385 -7.86 -16.37 6.50
CA SER A 385 -7.00 -17.47 6.03
C SER A 385 -7.43 -18.85 6.53
N LYS A 386 -8.30 -18.94 7.55
CA LYS A 386 -8.89 -20.22 7.99
C LYS A 386 -10.07 -20.67 7.14
N ALA A 387 -10.68 -19.76 6.38
CA ALA A 387 -11.83 -20.07 5.53
C ALA A 387 -11.43 -20.65 4.18
N VAL A 388 -10.16 -20.51 3.77
CA VAL A 388 -9.64 -20.95 2.47
C VAL A 388 -8.29 -21.67 2.63
N SER A 389 -8.14 -22.81 1.96
CA SER A 389 -6.84 -23.46 1.77
C SER A 389 -6.32 -23.15 0.37
N LEU A 390 -5.42 -22.17 0.27
CA LEU A 390 -4.80 -21.78 -1.01
C LEU A 390 -3.99 -22.90 -1.69
N PRO A 391 -3.30 -23.80 -0.97
CA PRO A 391 -2.66 -24.97 -1.58
C PRO A 391 -3.66 -25.92 -2.24
N LYS A 392 -4.77 -26.24 -1.56
CA LYS A 392 -5.85 -27.04 -2.17
C LYS A 392 -6.49 -26.31 -3.35
N LEU A 393 -6.59 -24.97 -3.28
CA LEU A 393 -7.08 -24.15 -4.39
C LEU A 393 -6.14 -24.25 -5.61
N LEU A 394 -4.82 -24.26 -5.39
CA LEU A 394 -3.82 -24.46 -6.43
C LEU A 394 -3.89 -25.87 -7.03
N GLU A 395 -4.03 -26.91 -6.20
CA GLU A 395 -4.22 -28.29 -6.67
C GLU A 395 -5.49 -28.43 -7.53
N ALA A 396 -6.60 -27.85 -7.08
CA ALA A 396 -7.86 -27.83 -7.83
C ALA A 396 -7.76 -27.06 -9.15
N TYR A 397 -7.02 -25.94 -9.15
CA TYR A 397 -6.71 -25.18 -10.36
C TYR A 397 -5.87 -26.00 -11.34
N GLU A 398 -4.82 -26.68 -10.86
CA GLU A 398 -3.94 -27.51 -11.67
C GLU A 398 -4.69 -28.67 -12.33
N LEU A 399 -5.61 -29.33 -11.59
CA LEU A 399 -6.45 -30.41 -12.11
C LEU A 399 -7.31 -29.93 -13.29
N ASN A 400 -8.07 -28.85 -13.09
CA ASN A 400 -8.95 -28.29 -14.12
C ASN A 400 -8.14 -27.75 -15.32
N PHE A 401 -6.99 -27.11 -15.06
CA PHE A 401 -6.11 -26.59 -16.11
C PHE A 401 -5.58 -27.71 -17.02
N LYS A 402 -5.22 -28.86 -16.44
CA LYS A 402 -4.75 -30.05 -17.18
C LYS A 402 -5.87 -30.74 -17.95
N GLU A 403 -7.05 -30.89 -17.35
CA GLU A 403 -8.22 -31.48 -18.02
C GLU A 403 -8.52 -30.72 -19.33
N GLU A 404 -8.53 -29.39 -19.30
CA GLU A 404 -8.82 -28.58 -20.48
C GLU A 404 -7.76 -28.63 -21.58
N LEU A 405 -6.50 -28.97 -21.27
CA LEU A 405 -5.48 -29.16 -22.30
C LEU A 405 -5.81 -30.32 -23.24
N THR A 406 -6.62 -31.28 -22.78
CA THR A 406 -7.08 -32.40 -23.61
C THR A 406 -8.19 -31.98 -24.58
N ASN A 407 -8.91 -30.89 -24.30
CA ASN A 407 -10.07 -30.39 -25.05
C ASN A 407 -9.72 -29.44 -26.23
N ARG A 408 -8.45 -29.41 -26.69
CA ARG A 408 -7.98 -28.67 -27.89
C ARG A 408 -8.27 -27.15 -27.93
N VAL A 409 -8.19 -26.46 -26.79
CA VAL A 409 -8.28 -24.99 -26.76
C VAL A 409 -7.00 -24.37 -27.37
N PRO A 410 -7.10 -23.38 -28.29
CA PRO A 410 -5.93 -22.72 -28.87
C PRO A 410 -5.26 -21.81 -27.83
N ARG A 411 -4.25 -22.32 -27.14
CA ARG A 411 -3.40 -21.61 -26.16
C ARG A 411 -1.95 -21.57 -26.59
N ASN A 412 -1.21 -20.56 -26.14
CA ASN A 412 0.23 -20.51 -26.38
C ASN A 412 0.94 -21.63 -25.59
N ARG A 413 1.58 -22.55 -26.31
CA ARG A 413 2.23 -23.74 -25.73
C ARG A 413 3.37 -23.37 -24.78
N THR A 414 4.11 -22.30 -25.06
CA THR A 414 5.21 -21.82 -24.21
C THR A 414 4.68 -21.36 -22.86
N ILE A 415 3.61 -20.56 -22.87
CA ILE A 415 2.95 -20.06 -21.66
C ILE A 415 2.37 -21.22 -20.85
N VAL A 416 1.61 -22.10 -21.49
CA VAL A 416 1.03 -23.29 -20.85
C VAL A 416 2.09 -24.14 -20.16
N ASN A 417 3.21 -24.42 -20.85
CA ASN A 417 4.29 -25.22 -20.28
C ASN A 417 4.95 -24.51 -19.10
N ARG A 418 5.11 -23.17 -19.15
CA ARG A 418 5.66 -22.41 -18.02
C ARG A 418 4.74 -22.46 -16.80
N LEU A 419 3.44 -22.20 -16.99
CA LEU A 419 2.47 -22.25 -15.89
C LEU A 419 2.43 -23.65 -15.27
N LYS A 420 2.42 -24.70 -16.09
CA LYS A 420 2.48 -26.09 -15.61
C LYS A 420 3.73 -26.37 -14.78
N HIS A 421 4.89 -25.92 -15.26
CA HIS A 421 6.15 -26.05 -14.52
C HIS A 421 6.08 -25.37 -13.14
N HIS A 422 5.54 -24.16 -13.08
CA HIS A 422 5.39 -23.43 -11.83
C HIS A 422 4.42 -24.12 -10.86
N MET A 423 3.26 -24.59 -11.33
CA MET A 423 2.31 -25.35 -10.51
C MET A 423 2.97 -26.60 -9.90
N GLU A 424 3.66 -27.40 -10.72
CA GLU A 424 4.36 -28.61 -10.27
C GLU A 424 5.50 -28.29 -9.29
N ASN A 425 6.20 -27.17 -9.49
CA ASN A 425 7.29 -26.75 -8.60
C ASN A 425 6.75 -26.26 -7.25
N ILE A 426 5.73 -25.40 -7.25
CA ILE A 426 5.10 -24.89 -6.01
C ILE A 426 4.51 -26.04 -5.20
N ASN A 427 3.75 -26.94 -5.83
CA ASN A 427 3.15 -28.09 -5.14
C ASN A 427 4.19 -29.06 -4.58
N ARG A 428 5.32 -29.25 -5.29
CA ARG A 428 6.44 -30.07 -4.80
C ARG A 428 7.08 -29.49 -3.55
N GLN A 429 7.21 -28.17 -3.48
CA GLN A 429 7.82 -27.46 -2.37
C GLN A 429 6.84 -27.22 -1.21
N TYR A 430 5.54 -27.41 -1.42
CA TYR A 430 4.55 -27.23 -0.38
C TYR A 430 4.64 -28.32 0.70
N ARG A 431 4.88 -27.87 1.93
CA ARG A 431 4.82 -28.65 3.18
C ARG A 431 4.09 -27.83 4.23
N LYS A 432 3.12 -28.43 4.92
CA LYS A 432 2.31 -27.75 5.94
C LYS A 432 3.14 -27.33 7.15
N ASP A 433 4.05 -28.21 7.57
CA ASP A 433 5.00 -28.00 8.67
C ASP A 433 6.43 -28.04 8.12
N GLY A 434 6.68 -27.20 7.11
CA GLY A 434 7.96 -27.16 6.42
C GLY A 434 9.08 -26.47 7.21
N THR A 435 10.30 -26.90 6.97
CA THR A 435 11.53 -26.26 7.46
C THR A 435 11.68 -24.84 6.89
N VAL A 436 12.58 -24.03 7.43
CA VAL A 436 12.87 -22.70 6.88
C VAL A 436 13.36 -22.78 5.44
N ALA A 437 14.24 -23.74 5.13
CA ALA A 437 14.70 -23.97 3.76
C ALA A 437 13.54 -24.27 2.81
N GLU A 438 12.60 -25.13 3.19
CA GLU A 438 11.42 -25.45 2.39
C GLU A 438 10.49 -24.23 2.23
N THR A 439 10.34 -23.43 3.28
CA THR A 439 9.56 -22.18 3.23
C THR A 439 10.16 -21.17 2.26
N LEU A 440 11.48 -20.95 2.34
CA LEU A 440 12.20 -20.02 1.46
C LEU A 440 12.19 -20.51 0.00
N LEU A 441 12.40 -21.81 -0.23
CA LEU A 441 12.27 -22.40 -1.57
C LEU A 441 10.88 -22.15 -2.14
N ARG A 442 9.83 -22.40 -1.33
CA ARG A 442 8.44 -22.13 -1.72
C ARG A 442 8.21 -20.66 -2.08
N PHE A 443 8.73 -19.72 -1.29
CA PHE A 443 8.64 -18.30 -1.61
C PHE A 443 9.37 -17.97 -2.91
N ARG A 444 10.54 -18.54 -3.17
CA ARG A 444 11.25 -18.37 -4.46
C ARG A 444 10.47 -18.94 -5.64
N ALA A 445 9.81 -20.09 -5.49
CA ALA A 445 8.94 -20.62 -6.54
C ALA A 445 7.72 -19.72 -6.78
N LEU A 446 7.16 -19.13 -5.72
CA LEU A 446 6.07 -18.14 -5.84
C LEU A 446 6.55 -16.86 -6.52
N HIS A 447 7.72 -16.32 -6.17
CA HIS A 447 8.32 -15.17 -6.86
C HIS A 447 8.55 -15.46 -8.35
N ALA A 448 9.17 -16.59 -8.67
CA ALA A 448 9.41 -16.98 -10.07
C ALA A 448 8.10 -17.13 -10.87
N ALA A 449 7.04 -17.66 -10.24
CA ALA A 449 5.72 -17.76 -10.84
C ALA A 449 5.09 -16.36 -11.05
N LEU A 450 5.16 -15.50 -10.05
CA LEU A 450 4.64 -14.12 -10.11
C LEU A 450 5.36 -13.30 -11.17
N ASP A 451 6.69 -13.34 -11.22
CA ASP A 451 7.48 -12.64 -12.24
C ASP A 451 7.10 -13.06 -13.66
N ASP A 452 7.02 -14.36 -13.92
CA ASP A 452 6.62 -14.84 -15.25
C ASP A 452 5.16 -14.50 -15.56
N THR A 453 4.25 -14.52 -14.57
CA THR A 453 2.86 -14.06 -14.77
C THR A 453 2.80 -12.56 -15.08
N ASP A 454 3.66 -11.75 -14.44
CA ASP A 454 3.77 -10.31 -14.69
C ASP A 454 4.32 -10.06 -16.10
N GLU A 455 5.30 -10.83 -16.57
CA GLU A 455 5.78 -10.76 -17.96
C GLU A 455 4.67 -11.11 -18.97
N ILE A 456 3.89 -12.16 -18.70
CA ILE A 456 2.76 -12.58 -19.54
C ILE A 456 1.70 -11.49 -19.61
N LEU A 457 1.33 -10.88 -18.46
CA LEU A 457 0.24 -9.90 -18.38
C LEU A 457 0.66 -8.51 -18.88
N THR A 458 1.89 -8.09 -18.64
CA THR A 458 2.35 -6.72 -18.95
C THR A 458 3.14 -6.61 -20.25
N GLY A 459 3.76 -7.69 -20.72
CA GLY A 459 4.72 -7.63 -21.83
C GLY A 459 5.99 -6.87 -21.48
N ARG A 460 6.28 -6.68 -20.19
CA ARG A 460 7.52 -6.09 -19.69
C ARG A 460 8.39 -7.22 -19.18
N LYS A 461 9.67 -7.23 -19.57
CA LYS A 461 10.65 -8.15 -18.96
C LYS A 461 10.77 -7.90 -17.47
N ALA A 462 10.92 -8.96 -16.68
CA ALA A 462 11.20 -8.89 -15.25
C ALA A 462 12.45 -8.04 -14.97
N ALA A 463 12.46 -7.29 -13.87
CA ALA A 463 13.55 -6.38 -13.52
C ALA A 463 14.91 -7.11 -13.41
N ALA A 464 14.95 -8.27 -12.75
CA ALA A 464 16.14 -9.10 -12.64
C ALA A 464 16.73 -9.51 -14.01
N ARG A 465 15.86 -9.77 -15.00
CA ARG A 465 16.30 -10.12 -16.37
C ARG A 465 16.74 -8.90 -17.17
N LYS A 466 16.21 -7.71 -16.89
CA LYS A 466 16.70 -6.44 -17.46
C LYS A 466 18.10 -6.10 -16.96
N GLU A 467 18.39 -6.36 -15.68
CA GLU A 467 19.70 -6.11 -15.07
C GLU A 467 20.78 -7.05 -15.62
N LEU A 468 20.45 -8.33 -15.84
CA LEU A 468 21.34 -9.33 -16.47
C LEU A 468 21.70 -8.99 -17.93
N GLU A 469 20.77 -8.41 -18.70
CA GLU A 469 21.02 -7.98 -20.09
C GLU A 469 21.82 -6.67 -20.17
N GLN A 470 21.74 -5.80 -19.15
CA GLN A 470 22.46 -4.53 -19.09
C GLN A 470 23.89 -4.65 -18.52
N GLY A 471 24.42 -5.88 -18.39
CA GLY A 471 25.71 -6.23 -17.79
C GLY A 471 26.78 -5.13 -17.76
N GLY A 472 26.96 -4.53 -16.57
CA GLY A 472 28.04 -3.62 -16.24
C GLY A 472 28.17 -3.48 -14.73
N ASN A 473 29.18 -4.15 -14.16
CA ASN A 473 29.79 -3.99 -12.84
C ASN A 473 29.09 -3.01 -11.84
N PRO A 474 28.51 -3.47 -10.71
CA PRO A 474 27.94 -2.56 -9.70
C PRO A 474 29.05 -1.98 -8.81
N ARG A 475 30.02 -1.27 -9.39
CA ARG A 475 30.99 -0.45 -8.66
C ARG A 475 31.39 0.77 -9.48
N ALA A 476 31.14 1.93 -8.88
CA ALA A 476 31.62 3.27 -9.27
C ALA A 476 30.99 3.86 -10.54
N ASP A 477 29.87 4.59 -10.39
CA ASP A 477 29.78 5.97 -10.88
C ASP A 477 28.45 6.63 -10.45
N LEU A 478 28.49 7.32 -9.31
CA LEU A 478 27.61 8.45 -9.05
C LEU A 478 28.43 9.52 -8.34
N ASP A 479 29.39 10.09 -9.07
CA ASP A 479 29.99 11.36 -8.71
C ASP A 479 28.91 12.46 -8.76
N PRO A 480 28.61 13.14 -7.65
CA PRO A 480 27.69 14.27 -7.67
C PRO A 480 28.44 15.46 -8.26
N ARG A 481 28.19 15.74 -9.55
CA ARG A 481 28.58 17.04 -10.11
C ARG A 481 27.93 18.16 -9.29
N PRO A 482 28.71 19.14 -8.80
CA PRO A 482 28.18 20.22 -7.97
C PRO A 482 27.36 21.18 -8.83
N LEU A 483 26.06 21.30 -8.54
CA LEU A 483 25.25 22.39 -9.05
C LEU A 483 25.47 23.62 -8.17
N SER A 484 26.07 24.66 -8.75
CA SER A 484 26.40 25.93 -8.11
C SER A 484 25.16 26.66 -7.56
N PRO A 485 25.24 27.30 -6.39
CA PRO A 485 24.13 27.99 -5.74
C PRO A 485 23.98 29.41 -6.29
N ALA A 486 23.34 29.57 -7.44
CA ALA A 486 22.90 30.89 -7.91
C ALA A 486 21.85 30.74 -9.01
N LYS A 487 20.56 30.64 -8.62
CA LYS A 487 19.34 31.05 -9.39
C LYS A 487 18.03 30.47 -8.83
N THR A 488 17.93 30.26 -7.52
CA THR A 488 16.64 29.95 -6.86
C THR A 488 16.45 30.85 -5.64
N LEU A 489 16.51 32.17 -5.86
CA LEU A 489 16.31 33.17 -4.80
C LEU A 489 15.52 34.40 -5.30
N GLU A 490 14.56 34.18 -6.20
CA GLU A 490 13.48 35.14 -6.47
C GLU A 490 12.18 34.38 -6.76
N ARG A 491 11.55 33.80 -5.73
CA ARG A 491 10.09 33.50 -5.74
C ARG A 491 9.50 33.00 -4.42
N ILE A 492 10.08 33.36 -3.28
CA ILE A 492 9.39 33.22 -1.98
C ILE A 492 9.61 34.52 -1.21
N GLY A 493 8.68 35.45 -1.41
CA GLY A 493 8.64 36.71 -0.71
C GLY A 493 7.29 37.35 -0.99
N THR A 494 6.49 37.45 0.07
CA THR A 494 5.17 38.13 0.20
C THR A 494 3.91 37.33 -0.10
N LEU A 495 3.34 36.74 0.96
CA LEU A 495 1.89 36.55 1.10
C LEU A 495 1.50 36.51 2.59
N PHE A 496 1.56 37.68 3.24
CA PHE A 496 0.74 38.00 4.41
C PHE A 496 0.47 39.51 4.41
N ILE A 497 -0.74 39.87 4.85
CA ILE A 497 -1.39 41.19 4.90
C ILE A 497 -2.20 41.51 3.64
N GLY A 498 -3.48 41.14 3.71
CA GLY A 498 -4.53 41.77 2.93
C GLY A 498 -5.08 42.99 3.67
N THR A 499 -5.10 44.14 2.99
CA THR A 499 -6.13 45.17 3.19
C THR A 499 -6.47 45.83 1.86
N THR A 500 -7.72 46.24 1.80
CA THR A 500 -8.53 46.67 0.66
C THR A 500 -8.00 47.91 -0.07
N LYS A 501 -8.16 47.94 -1.41
CA LYS A 501 -8.65 49.12 -2.16
C LYS A 501 -8.93 48.83 -3.64
N LYS A 502 -10.12 49.25 -4.08
CA LYS A 502 -10.57 49.33 -5.47
C LYS A 502 -9.70 50.33 -6.25
N SER A 503 -9.30 49.98 -7.47
CA SER A 503 -9.08 50.96 -8.53
C SER A 503 -9.16 50.29 -9.91
N THR A 504 -9.99 50.89 -10.75
CA THR A 504 -10.22 50.65 -12.17
C THR A 504 -9.05 51.14 -13.03
N ALA A 505 -8.53 50.31 -13.94
CA ALA A 505 -7.87 50.80 -15.16
C ALA A 505 -7.79 49.70 -16.23
N SER A 506 -8.27 50.04 -17.42
CA SER A 506 -8.25 49.26 -18.66
C SER A 506 -6.89 49.38 -19.35
N ALA A 507 -6.29 48.25 -19.81
CA ALA A 507 -5.28 48.28 -20.87
C ALA A 507 -5.06 46.90 -21.54
N LYS A 508 -5.45 46.84 -22.82
CA LYS A 508 -4.88 46.12 -23.98
C LYS A 508 -4.31 44.70 -23.83
N ARG A 509 -5.01 43.78 -24.52
CA ARG A 509 -4.53 42.47 -25.00
C ARG A 509 -3.35 42.59 -25.97
N THR A 510 -2.28 41.85 -25.72
CA THR A 510 -1.32 41.36 -26.73
C THR A 510 -1.15 39.85 -26.54
N GLY A 511 -1.22 39.11 -27.64
CA GLY A 511 -1.50 37.67 -27.68
C GLY A 511 -0.45 36.77 -27.01
N LEU A 512 -0.92 35.84 -26.20
CA LEU A 512 -0.14 34.72 -25.67
C LEU A 512 -0.28 33.52 -26.62
N LYS A 513 0.84 33.11 -27.23
CA LYS A 513 0.97 31.81 -27.90
C LYS A 513 0.65 30.71 -26.88
N LYS A 514 -0.17 29.72 -27.29
CA LYS A 514 -0.44 28.51 -26.48
C LYS A 514 0.89 27.88 -26.06
N PRO A 515 1.11 27.55 -24.78
CA PRO A 515 2.31 26.84 -24.38
C PRO A 515 2.26 25.43 -24.94
N VAL A 516 3.30 25.08 -25.70
CA VAL A 516 3.59 23.70 -26.09
C VAL A 516 3.84 22.92 -24.80
N LYS A 517 2.98 21.93 -24.50
CA LYS A 517 3.23 20.94 -23.45
C LYS A 517 4.57 20.27 -23.78
N ARG A 518 5.61 20.53 -22.98
CA ARG A 518 6.80 19.69 -22.95
C ARG A 518 6.49 18.56 -21.98
N ASP A 519 6.49 17.33 -22.49
CA ASP A 519 6.38 16.13 -21.66
C ASP A 519 7.51 16.15 -20.60
N PRO A 520 7.22 15.82 -19.32
CA PRO A 520 8.26 15.74 -18.29
C PRO A 520 9.27 14.63 -18.63
N PRO A 521 10.56 14.83 -18.33
CA PRO A 521 11.61 13.88 -18.69
C PRO A 521 11.54 12.61 -17.82
N GLY A 522 11.55 11.44 -18.46
CA GLY A 522 11.75 10.13 -17.80
C GLY A 522 10.63 9.11 -17.95
N LEU A 523 9.54 9.40 -18.68
CA LEU A 523 8.49 8.39 -18.94
C LEU A 523 9.00 7.39 -19.99
N ASN A 524 9.29 6.15 -19.59
CA ASN A 524 9.36 5.07 -20.56
C ASN A 524 7.97 4.91 -21.16
N LYS A 525 7.75 5.50 -22.34
CA LYS A 525 6.47 5.38 -23.05
C LYS A 525 6.25 3.90 -23.33
N GLU A 526 5.12 3.40 -22.86
CA GLU A 526 4.70 2.02 -23.10
C GLU A 526 4.67 1.74 -24.60
N THR A 527 5.22 0.60 -25.00
CA THR A 527 5.22 0.19 -26.41
C THR A 527 3.79 -0.14 -26.87
N GLU A 528 3.52 -0.02 -28.17
CA GLU A 528 2.18 -0.37 -28.69
C GLU A 528 1.79 -1.83 -28.41
N GLU A 529 2.77 -2.74 -28.34
CA GLU A 529 2.54 -4.14 -28.01
C GLU A 529 2.11 -4.32 -26.56
N GLN A 530 2.80 -3.64 -25.63
CA GLN A 530 2.42 -3.61 -24.21
C GLN A 530 1.04 -2.96 -24.03
N GLN A 531 0.74 -1.89 -24.77
CA GLN A 531 -0.58 -1.26 -24.80
C GLN A 531 -1.67 -2.24 -25.26
N ARG A 532 -1.45 -2.94 -26.38
CA ARG A 532 -2.38 -3.96 -26.90
C ARG A 532 -2.57 -5.11 -25.90
N ARG A 533 -1.51 -5.51 -25.20
CA ARG A 533 -1.56 -6.56 -24.19
C ARG A 533 -2.38 -6.13 -22.97
N ARG A 534 -2.14 -4.93 -22.43
CA ARG A 534 -2.95 -4.36 -21.34
C ARG A 534 -4.43 -4.27 -21.70
N GLU A 535 -4.74 -3.87 -22.93
CA GLU A 535 -6.11 -3.83 -23.44
C GLU A 535 -6.81 -5.20 -23.39
N ILE A 536 -6.11 -6.29 -23.72
CA ILE A 536 -6.62 -7.67 -23.60
C ILE A 536 -6.83 -8.03 -22.13
N VAL A 537 -5.86 -7.74 -21.26
CA VAL A 537 -5.98 -8.02 -19.82
C VAL A 537 -7.16 -7.29 -19.21
N GLN A 538 -7.36 -6.02 -19.57
CA GLN A 538 -8.50 -5.23 -19.12
C GLN A 538 -9.83 -5.83 -19.60
N ASP A 539 -9.92 -6.29 -20.86
CA ASP A 539 -11.13 -6.94 -21.39
C ASP A 539 -11.48 -8.24 -20.66
N VAL A 540 -10.46 -9.05 -20.36
CA VAL A 540 -10.61 -10.31 -19.61
C VAL A 540 -11.01 -10.03 -18.17
N LEU A 541 -10.30 -9.12 -17.49
CA LEU A 541 -10.58 -8.76 -16.09
C LEU A 541 -11.99 -8.18 -15.93
N ARG A 542 -12.37 -7.23 -16.79
CA ARG A 542 -13.72 -6.64 -16.82
C ARG A 542 -14.78 -7.72 -16.96
N SER A 543 -14.60 -8.63 -17.92
CA SER A 543 -15.55 -9.72 -18.17
C SER A 543 -15.60 -10.71 -17.01
N HIS A 544 -14.45 -11.05 -16.42
CA HIS A 544 -14.34 -11.90 -15.23
C HIS A 544 -15.14 -11.35 -14.06
N ILE A 545 -14.90 -10.08 -13.68
CA ILE A 545 -15.58 -9.42 -12.56
C ILE A 545 -17.10 -9.41 -12.79
N GLN A 546 -17.54 -9.07 -13.99
CA GLN A 546 -18.96 -9.02 -14.34
C GLN A 546 -19.62 -10.39 -14.22
N GLU A 547 -19.00 -11.46 -14.72
CA GLU A 547 -19.58 -12.79 -14.66
C GLU A 547 -19.57 -13.38 -13.25
N VAL A 548 -18.49 -13.19 -12.48
CA VAL A 548 -18.43 -13.66 -11.08
C VAL A 548 -19.53 -13.01 -10.25
N LEU A 549 -19.70 -11.70 -10.33
CA LEU A 549 -20.76 -10.99 -9.60
C LEU A 549 -22.15 -11.39 -10.08
N ARG A 550 -22.35 -11.52 -11.40
CA ARG A 550 -23.65 -11.96 -11.95
C ARG A 550 -24.01 -13.34 -11.42
N LEU A 551 -23.09 -14.31 -11.46
CA LEU A 551 -23.31 -15.68 -11.00
C LEU A 551 -23.49 -15.76 -9.47
N LEU A 552 -22.83 -14.91 -8.70
CA LEU A 552 -23.06 -14.83 -7.24
C LEU A 552 -24.46 -14.33 -6.88
N ASN A 553 -25.11 -13.56 -7.77
CA ASN A 553 -26.40 -12.92 -7.53
C ASN A 553 -27.54 -13.45 -8.43
N GLU A 554 -27.28 -14.45 -9.28
CA GLU A 554 -28.27 -15.08 -10.15
C GLU A 554 -29.53 -15.58 -9.41
N PRO A 555 -29.44 -16.17 -8.19
CA PRO A 555 -30.61 -16.61 -7.44
C PRO A 555 -31.52 -15.46 -7.02
N ASP A 556 -30.92 -14.34 -6.64
CA ASP A 556 -31.63 -13.13 -6.23
C ASP A 556 -32.35 -12.49 -7.43
N GLU A 557 -31.70 -12.46 -8.60
CA GLU A 557 -32.34 -11.96 -9.83
C GLU A 557 -33.56 -12.81 -10.23
N ARG A 558 -33.49 -14.12 -10.06
CA ARG A 558 -34.63 -15.02 -10.32
C ARG A 558 -35.79 -14.75 -9.37
N LYS A 559 -35.51 -14.49 -8.09
CA LYS A 559 -36.53 -14.13 -7.08
C LYS A 559 -37.16 -12.77 -7.37
N ASP A 560 -36.35 -11.77 -7.71
CA ASP A 560 -36.82 -10.43 -8.08
C ASP A 560 -37.68 -10.47 -9.36
N GLN A 561 -37.29 -11.27 -10.35
CA GLN A 561 -38.08 -11.47 -11.57
C GLN A 561 -39.38 -12.26 -11.34
N GLN A 562 -39.40 -13.21 -10.39
CA GLN A 562 -40.63 -13.94 -10.02
C GLN A 562 -41.60 -13.06 -9.23
N THR A 563 -41.11 -12.14 -8.40
CA THR A 563 -41.95 -11.24 -7.59
C THR A 563 -42.51 -10.05 -8.38
N LEU A 564 -41.88 -9.66 -9.50
CA LEU A 564 -42.33 -8.58 -10.37
C LEU A 564 -43.34 -8.99 -11.47
N ARG A 565 -43.76 -10.26 -11.54
CA ARG A 565 -44.78 -10.68 -12.51
C ARG A 565 -46.19 -10.22 -12.08
N VAL A 566 -46.67 -9.15 -12.70
CA VAL A 566 -48.11 -8.78 -12.71
C VAL A 566 -48.89 -9.84 -13.53
N PRO A 567 -50.11 -10.25 -13.13
CA PRO A 567 -50.88 -11.23 -13.90
C PRO A 567 -51.35 -10.62 -15.21
N GLU A 568 -50.68 -10.92 -16.32
CA GLU A 568 -51.15 -10.54 -17.65
C GLU A 568 -52.01 -11.68 -18.23
N GLN A 569 -53.26 -11.35 -18.52
CA GLN A 569 -54.26 -12.26 -19.08
C GLN A 569 -53.76 -12.91 -20.38
N ALA A 570 -54.03 -14.20 -20.47
CA ALA A 570 -53.72 -15.06 -21.60
C ALA A 570 -54.11 -14.44 -22.96
N ARG A 571 -53.11 -14.22 -23.82
CA ARG A 571 -53.29 -14.32 -25.27
C ARG A 571 -52.16 -15.16 -25.84
N GLY A 572 -52.54 -16.36 -26.27
CA GLY A 572 -51.66 -17.31 -26.91
C GLY A 572 -51.14 -16.78 -28.25
N ARG A 573 -49.87 -17.06 -28.51
CA ARG A 573 -49.36 -17.49 -29.81
C ARG A 573 -48.02 -18.20 -29.58
N SER A 574 -48.03 -19.48 -29.95
CA SER A 574 -46.88 -20.35 -30.05
C SER A 574 -45.78 -19.70 -30.89
N ARG A 575 -44.65 -19.44 -30.24
CA ARG A 575 -43.36 -19.23 -30.90
C ARG A 575 -42.39 -20.14 -30.18
N ASP A 576 -41.85 -21.11 -30.93
CA ASP A 576 -40.92 -22.10 -30.40
C ASP A 576 -39.82 -21.44 -29.56
N PRO A 577 -39.52 -21.95 -28.35
CA PRO A 577 -38.43 -21.42 -27.56
C PRO A 577 -37.13 -21.81 -28.24
N SER A 578 -36.39 -20.82 -28.74
CA SER A 578 -34.95 -20.98 -28.94
C SER A 578 -34.33 -21.47 -27.62
N PRO A 579 -33.41 -22.44 -27.63
CA PRO A 579 -32.85 -22.97 -26.39
C PRO A 579 -32.17 -21.82 -25.66
N SER A 580 -32.64 -21.51 -24.45
CA SER A 580 -32.03 -20.51 -23.59
C SER A 580 -30.62 -20.99 -23.22
N VAL A 581 -29.66 -20.06 -23.16
CA VAL A 581 -28.26 -20.30 -22.73
C VAL A 581 -28.18 -21.01 -21.35
N SER A 582 -29.29 -21.06 -20.59
CA SER A 582 -29.42 -21.85 -19.36
C SER A 582 -29.27 -23.36 -19.56
N SER A 583 -29.75 -23.94 -20.67
CA SER A 583 -29.81 -25.41 -20.82
C SER A 583 -28.45 -26.09 -21.12
N GLN A 584 -27.38 -25.31 -21.33
CA GLN A 584 -26.03 -25.85 -21.58
C GLN A 584 -25.23 -26.10 -20.30
N PHE A 585 -25.74 -25.69 -19.13
CA PHE A 585 -24.98 -25.67 -17.88
C PHE A 585 -25.76 -26.27 -16.70
N ASP A 586 -26.88 -26.94 -16.96
CA ASP A 586 -27.74 -27.49 -15.90
C ASP A 586 -27.01 -28.56 -15.04
N ASP A 587 -25.97 -29.21 -15.59
CA ASP A 587 -25.13 -30.20 -14.89
C ASP A 587 -23.84 -29.60 -14.27
N VAL A 588 -23.62 -28.28 -14.36
CA VAL A 588 -22.38 -27.63 -13.90
C VAL A 588 -22.56 -27.04 -12.50
N PRO A 589 -21.58 -27.21 -11.57
CA PRO A 589 -21.65 -26.62 -10.25
C PRO A 589 -21.83 -25.08 -10.28
N THR A 590 -22.53 -24.56 -9.27
CA THR A 590 -22.78 -23.15 -9.03
C THR A 590 -22.15 -22.70 -7.70
N PHE A 591 -22.07 -21.39 -7.47
CA PHE A 591 -21.59 -20.85 -6.19
C PHE A 591 -22.49 -21.26 -5.00
N GLU A 592 -23.77 -21.57 -5.20
CA GLU A 592 -24.65 -22.07 -4.13
C GLU A 592 -24.24 -23.47 -3.66
N ASN A 593 -23.72 -24.32 -4.55
CA ASN A 593 -23.23 -25.64 -4.18
C ASN A 593 -22.07 -25.58 -3.18
N MET A 594 -21.33 -24.46 -3.15
CA MET A 594 -20.25 -24.25 -2.17
C MET A 594 -20.78 -24.05 -0.74
N ASP A 595 -21.95 -23.43 -0.59
CA ASP A 595 -22.49 -23.09 0.74
C ASP A 595 -22.85 -24.35 1.53
N GLY A 596 -23.33 -25.39 0.83
CA GLY A 596 -23.63 -26.71 1.39
C GLY A 596 -22.44 -27.68 1.46
N ALA A 597 -21.29 -27.33 0.89
CA ALA A 597 -20.13 -28.22 0.79
C ALA A 597 -19.25 -28.21 2.04
N SER A 598 -18.53 -29.32 2.24
CA SER A 598 -17.53 -29.45 3.31
C SER A 598 -16.40 -28.42 3.12
N PRO A 599 -15.76 -27.91 4.20
CA PRO A 599 -14.67 -26.94 4.08
C PRO A 599 -13.51 -27.38 3.17
N ASP A 600 -13.32 -28.71 3.04
CA ASP A 600 -12.26 -29.31 2.23
C ASP A 600 -12.60 -29.41 0.74
N ASP A 601 -13.89 -29.40 0.38
CA ASP A 601 -14.35 -29.52 -1.00
C ASP A 601 -14.63 -28.16 -1.65
N ARG A 602 -14.78 -27.10 -0.84
CA ARG A 602 -15.15 -25.76 -1.34
C ARG A 602 -14.15 -25.20 -2.35
N GLN A 603 -12.86 -25.50 -2.22
CA GLN A 603 -11.82 -25.04 -3.13
C GLN A 603 -11.93 -25.72 -4.50
N HIS A 604 -12.23 -27.03 -4.50
CA HIS A 604 -12.50 -27.79 -5.72
C HIS A 604 -13.75 -27.28 -6.42
N ILE A 605 -14.86 -27.10 -5.70
CA ILE A 605 -16.11 -26.58 -6.28
C ILE A 605 -15.90 -25.18 -6.85
N MET A 606 -15.17 -24.30 -6.14
CA MET A 606 -14.85 -22.96 -6.66
C MET A 606 -14.11 -23.04 -8.00
N MET A 607 -13.07 -23.86 -8.11
CA MET A 607 -12.30 -23.99 -9.35
C MET A 607 -13.11 -24.65 -10.47
N ASP A 608 -13.97 -25.62 -10.15
CA ASP A 608 -14.90 -26.20 -11.10
C ASP A 608 -15.88 -25.15 -11.65
N VAL A 609 -16.47 -24.30 -10.78
CA VAL A 609 -17.31 -23.17 -11.21
C VAL A 609 -16.50 -22.22 -12.11
N TYR A 610 -15.26 -21.92 -11.72
CA TYR A 610 -14.40 -20.99 -12.48
C TYR A 610 -14.09 -21.52 -13.88
N PHE A 611 -13.64 -22.76 -14.03
CA PHE A 611 -13.30 -23.32 -15.34
C PHE A 611 -14.52 -23.71 -16.16
N LYS A 612 -15.53 -24.36 -15.55
CA LYS A 612 -16.68 -24.93 -16.27
C LYS A 612 -17.77 -23.89 -16.54
N ARG A 613 -17.83 -22.79 -15.79
CA ARG A 613 -18.83 -21.72 -15.96
C ARG A 613 -18.23 -20.36 -16.25
N VAL A 614 -17.41 -19.80 -15.35
CA VAL A 614 -16.90 -18.42 -15.46
C VAL A 614 -16.07 -18.25 -16.73
N ARG A 615 -15.01 -19.05 -16.90
CA ARG A 615 -14.11 -19.01 -18.06
C ARG A 615 -14.86 -19.13 -19.39
N ARG A 616 -15.80 -20.07 -19.49
CA ARG A 616 -16.58 -20.32 -20.71
C ARG A 616 -17.43 -19.14 -21.15
N LEU A 617 -17.80 -18.25 -20.22
CA LEU A 617 -18.49 -17.00 -20.51
C LEU A 617 -17.50 -15.85 -20.73
N VAL A 618 -16.46 -15.77 -19.91
CA VAL A 618 -15.49 -14.68 -19.91
C VAL A 618 -14.67 -14.64 -21.19
N VAL A 619 -14.13 -15.76 -21.65
CA VAL A 619 -13.23 -15.78 -22.82
C VAL A 619 -13.97 -15.29 -24.08
N PRO A 620 -15.15 -15.82 -24.46
CA PRO A 620 -15.90 -15.29 -25.61
C PRO A 620 -16.31 -13.82 -25.45
N HIS A 621 -16.79 -13.41 -24.27
CA HIS A 621 -17.19 -12.00 -24.04
C HIS A 621 -16.01 -11.04 -24.12
N ALA A 622 -14.82 -11.45 -23.65
CA ALA A 622 -13.62 -10.65 -23.73
C ALA A 622 -13.08 -10.57 -25.17
N THR A 623 -13.08 -11.69 -25.91
CA THR A 623 -12.72 -11.71 -27.34
C THR A 623 -13.63 -10.78 -28.14
N GLN A 624 -14.95 -10.88 -27.95
CA GLN A 624 -15.92 -10.02 -28.62
C GLN A 624 -15.71 -8.53 -28.29
N SER A 625 -15.36 -8.21 -27.04
CA SER A 625 -15.03 -6.83 -26.64
C SER A 625 -13.82 -6.28 -27.40
N THR A 626 -12.76 -7.08 -27.50
CA THR A 626 -11.57 -6.72 -28.26
C THR A 626 -11.87 -6.56 -29.76
N ASP A 627 -12.66 -7.46 -30.33
CA ASP A 627 -13.06 -7.41 -31.75
C ASP A 627 -13.91 -6.18 -32.05
N ASN A 628 -14.90 -5.86 -31.19
CA ASN A 628 -15.71 -4.65 -31.31
C ASN A 628 -14.85 -3.37 -31.24
N ARG A 629 -13.85 -3.34 -30.33
CA ARG A 629 -12.90 -2.22 -30.24
C ARG A 629 -12.05 -2.09 -31.52
N ARG A 630 -11.58 -3.20 -32.07
CA ARG A 630 -10.83 -3.22 -33.34
C ARG A 630 -11.69 -2.79 -34.52
N ALA A 631 -12.91 -3.30 -34.62
CA ALA A 631 -13.88 -2.93 -35.64
C ALA A 631 -14.24 -1.43 -35.57
N GLY A 632 -14.41 -0.87 -34.36
CA GLY A 632 -14.63 0.56 -34.14
C GLY A 632 -13.43 1.44 -34.54
N ARG A 633 -12.20 0.93 -34.45
CA ARG A 633 -10.98 1.62 -34.93
C ARG A 633 -10.86 1.59 -36.46
N ILE A 634 -11.36 0.54 -37.11
CA ILE A 634 -11.31 0.35 -38.58
C ILE A 634 -12.48 1.07 -39.28
N SER A 635 -13.63 1.22 -38.62
CA SER A 635 -14.85 1.84 -39.16
C SER A 635 -14.92 3.37 -38.99
N SER A 636 -13.76 4.05 -39.04
CA SER A 636 -13.73 5.50 -39.24
C SER A 636 -13.48 5.89 -40.71
N PRO A 637 -14.48 5.82 -41.61
CA PRO A 637 -14.56 6.77 -42.70
C PRO A 637 -15.24 8.05 -42.20
N SER A 638 -14.64 9.18 -42.58
CA SER A 638 -15.20 10.52 -42.61
C SER A 638 -16.73 10.63 -42.51
N GLY A 639 -17.19 11.35 -41.47
CA GLY A 639 -18.38 12.21 -41.53
C GLY A 639 -19.73 11.52 -41.70
N ARG A 640 -20.38 11.14 -40.59
CA ARG A 640 -21.83 11.31 -40.42
C ARG A 640 -22.18 11.36 -38.93
N ARG A 641 -22.62 12.53 -38.51
CA ARG A 641 -23.12 12.85 -37.17
C ARG A 641 -24.45 12.11 -36.98
N ALA A 642 -24.47 11.05 -36.17
CA ALA A 642 -25.71 10.48 -35.66
C ALA A 642 -25.96 11.07 -34.27
N SER A 643 -27.04 11.82 -34.15
CA SER A 643 -27.57 12.38 -32.91
C SER A 643 -28.03 11.23 -32.01
N ILE A 644 -27.42 11.07 -30.84
CA ILE A 644 -27.98 10.26 -29.74
C ILE A 644 -28.24 11.21 -28.59
N ASP A 645 -29.53 11.36 -28.33
CA ASP A 645 -30.15 12.14 -27.27
C ASP A 645 -29.68 11.59 -25.91
N SER A 646 -28.92 12.38 -25.18
CA SER A 646 -28.50 12.08 -23.81
C SER A 646 -29.27 13.00 -22.88
N GLN A 647 -30.36 12.48 -22.30
CA GLN A 647 -30.96 13.08 -21.12
C GLN A 647 -29.98 12.93 -19.95
N SER A 648 -29.19 13.98 -19.73
CA SER A 648 -28.44 14.19 -18.50
C SER A 648 -29.22 15.19 -17.64
N SER A 649 -29.78 14.71 -16.53
CA SER A 649 -30.31 15.54 -15.45
C SER A 649 -29.16 15.96 -14.55
N ALA A 650 -28.50 17.07 -14.91
CA ALA A 650 -27.63 17.78 -13.99
C ALA A 650 -28.49 18.69 -13.08
N ILE A 651 -28.65 18.31 -11.81
CA ILE A 651 -29.05 19.24 -10.77
C ILE A 651 -27.81 20.06 -10.41
N ARG A 652 -27.74 21.30 -10.89
CA ARG A 652 -26.98 22.35 -10.23
C ARG A 652 -27.81 23.63 -10.18
N SER A 653 -27.86 24.16 -8.96
CA SER A 653 -28.57 25.34 -8.52
C SER A 653 -28.39 26.57 -9.42
N THR A 654 -29.50 27.28 -9.57
CA THR A 654 -29.78 28.54 -10.25
C THR A 654 -28.77 29.68 -9.99
N ILE A 655 -28.49 30.51 -11.02
CA ILE A 655 -28.99 31.90 -11.17
C ILE A 655 -28.58 32.46 -12.57
N ASP A 656 -29.54 33.19 -13.15
CA ASP A 656 -29.71 33.83 -14.46
C ASP A 656 -28.59 34.70 -15.08
N ASN A 657 -28.46 34.67 -16.42
CA ASN A 657 -29.06 35.65 -17.38
C ASN A 657 -28.47 35.52 -18.81
N SER A 658 -29.36 35.55 -19.83
CA SER A 658 -29.11 35.49 -21.29
C SER A 658 -28.68 36.86 -21.90
N PRO A 659 -28.69 37.10 -23.24
CA PRO A 659 -28.42 36.30 -24.48
C PRO A 659 -27.30 36.95 -25.36
N THR A 660 -26.79 36.44 -26.49
CA THR A 660 -27.38 36.60 -27.85
C THR A 660 -26.41 36.08 -28.95
N ALA A 661 -26.98 35.35 -29.92
CA ALA A 661 -26.68 35.05 -31.34
C ALA A 661 -25.30 35.31 -31.99
N ILE A 662 -24.90 34.43 -32.94
CA ILE A 662 -25.00 34.65 -34.41
C ILE A 662 -24.52 33.41 -35.20
N VAL A 663 -25.23 33.20 -36.31
CA VAL A 663 -25.24 32.14 -37.34
C VAL A 663 -24.09 32.27 -38.36
N SER A 664 -23.73 31.17 -39.04
CA SER A 664 -23.47 31.01 -40.52
C SER A 664 -22.41 29.91 -40.79
N VAL A 665 -22.76 28.72 -41.33
CA VAL A 665 -22.95 28.29 -42.74
C VAL A 665 -21.64 28.13 -43.55
N PRO A 666 -21.40 26.96 -44.20
CA PRO A 666 -20.16 26.62 -44.94
C PRO A 666 -20.35 26.56 -46.48
N PRO A 667 -19.26 26.34 -47.24
CA PRO A 667 -19.29 25.45 -48.43
C PRO A 667 -18.07 24.48 -48.42
N GLN A 668 -18.16 23.17 -48.69
CA GLN A 668 -18.42 22.43 -49.94
C GLN A 668 -17.44 22.74 -51.09
N ILE A 669 -16.73 21.71 -51.58
CA ILE A 669 -16.64 21.26 -53.00
C ILE A 669 -15.56 20.15 -53.19
N ASN A 670 -16.01 19.02 -53.74
CA ASN A 670 -15.49 18.06 -54.76
C ASN A 670 -14.06 17.47 -54.69
N GLU A 671 -13.94 16.14 -54.61
CA GLU A 671 -13.83 15.10 -55.68
C GLU A 671 -12.45 15.03 -56.34
N GLU A 672 -11.81 13.86 -56.31
CA GLU A 672 -11.59 13.04 -57.52
C GLU A 672 -10.95 11.68 -57.19
N VAL A 673 -11.26 10.71 -58.05
CA VAL A 673 -10.94 9.28 -58.03
C VAL A 673 -9.80 9.02 -59.03
N ALA A 674 -8.95 8.02 -58.77
CA ALA A 674 -8.34 7.21 -59.84
C ALA A 674 -7.88 5.84 -59.32
N GLU A 675 -8.23 4.82 -60.10
CA GLU A 675 -8.00 3.38 -59.92
C GLU A 675 -6.63 2.89 -60.46
N GLY A 676 -6.33 1.62 -60.11
CA GLY A 676 -5.59 0.65 -60.93
C GLY A 676 -4.29 0.16 -60.27
N ASP A 677 -3.82 -1.07 -60.43
CA ASP A 677 -4.33 -2.33 -60.98
C ASP A 677 -3.26 -3.41 -60.67
N ASP A 678 -3.71 -4.65 -60.49
CA ASP A 678 -3.10 -5.99 -60.63
C ASP A 678 -1.60 -6.33 -60.41
N GLY A 679 -1.38 -7.54 -59.86
CA GLY A 679 -0.22 -8.37 -60.21
C GLY A 679 0.30 -9.37 -59.15
N HIS A 680 -0.31 -10.56 -59.05
CA HIS A 680 0.34 -11.81 -58.59
C HIS A 680 0.87 -12.58 -59.84
N PRO A 681 1.76 -13.60 -59.81
CA PRO A 681 1.64 -14.82 -58.97
C PRO A 681 2.93 -15.61 -58.57
N THR A 682 2.79 -16.43 -57.52
CA THR A 682 3.11 -17.88 -57.33
C THR A 682 4.39 -18.53 -57.94
N THR A 683 5.05 -19.44 -57.20
CA THR A 683 5.17 -20.92 -57.48
C THR A 683 6.40 -21.65 -56.83
N VAL A 684 6.09 -22.59 -55.91
CA VAL A 684 6.49 -24.03 -55.74
C VAL A 684 7.94 -24.57 -55.87
N GLY A 685 8.29 -25.49 -54.93
CA GLY A 685 9.19 -26.67 -55.10
C GLY A 685 9.97 -27.01 -53.81
N ARG A 686 9.71 -28.04 -52.98
CA ARG A 686 9.62 -29.52 -53.05
C ARG A 686 10.97 -30.28 -52.91
N SER A 687 10.96 -31.27 -51.98
CA SER A 687 11.78 -32.51 -51.86
C SER A 687 13.21 -32.38 -51.26
N THR A 688 13.79 -33.32 -50.48
CA THR A 688 13.48 -34.71 -50.08
C THR A 688 14.54 -35.27 -49.10
N ASN A 689 14.16 -36.30 -48.30
CA ASN A 689 14.93 -37.50 -47.87
C ASN A 689 16.06 -37.34 -46.81
N SER A 690 16.33 -38.27 -45.86
CA SER A 690 15.83 -39.63 -45.56
C SER A 690 16.47 -40.21 -44.27
N SER A 691 15.74 -41.14 -43.62
CA SER A 691 16.15 -42.37 -42.87
C SER A 691 17.07 -42.27 -41.63
N GLU A 692 16.65 -42.64 -40.40
CA GLU A 692 16.16 -43.92 -39.82
C GLU A 692 17.27 -44.93 -39.44
N THR A 693 17.42 -45.23 -38.14
CA THR A 693 17.81 -46.55 -37.60
C THR A 693 17.41 -46.71 -36.11
N VAL A 694 17.06 -47.94 -35.74
CA VAL A 694 16.50 -48.41 -34.45
C VAL A 694 17.46 -49.43 -33.80
N ARG A 695 17.60 -49.44 -32.45
CA ARG A 695 17.63 -50.60 -31.51
C ARG A 695 18.20 -50.19 -30.12
N ILE A 696 17.41 -50.17 -29.04
CA ILE A 696 17.09 -51.17 -27.98
C ILE A 696 18.10 -51.28 -26.79
N ASN A 697 17.58 -50.94 -25.60
CA ASN A 697 17.82 -51.32 -24.19
C ASN A 697 19.19 -51.18 -23.48
N GLY A 698 19.15 -50.52 -22.30
CA GLY A 698 20.10 -50.68 -21.20
C GLY A 698 19.74 -49.78 -20.01
N VAL A 699 19.26 -50.38 -18.91
CA VAL A 699 18.98 -49.72 -17.63
C VAL A 699 20.30 -49.47 -16.89
N ALA A 700 20.61 -48.22 -16.56
CA ALA A 700 21.60 -47.87 -15.55
C ALA A 700 21.16 -46.58 -14.84
N ALA A 701 21.06 -46.65 -13.52
CA ALA A 701 20.75 -45.53 -12.65
C ALA A 701 21.96 -44.59 -12.57
N GLU A 702 21.81 -43.35 -13.05
CA GLU A 702 22.82 -42.30 -12.89
C GLU A 702 22.35 -41.20 -11.95
N ARG A 703 23.22 -40.91 -10.99
CA ARG A 703 23.15 -39.83 -10.00
C ARG A 703 23.15 -38.48 -10.74
N PRO A 704 22.36 -37.47 -10.32
CA PRO A 704 22.45 -36.16 -10.95
C PRO A 704 23.76 -35.48 -10.53
N ASN A 705 24.67 -35.32 -11.50
CA ASN A 705 25.86 -34.49 -11.36
C ASN A 705 25.45 -33.03 -11.10
N ALA A 706 25.92 -32.50 -9.99
CA ALA A 706 25.88 -31.09 -9.64
C ALA A 706 26.85 -30.32 -10.54
N THR A 707 26.37 -29.81 -11.68
CA THR A 707 26.99 -28.74 -12.49
C THR A 707 26.05 -28.41 -13.67
N ALA A 708 24.86 -27.89 -13.35
CA ALA A 708 24.03 -27.21 -14.34
C ALA A 708 24.00 -25.73 -13.97
N THR A 709 24.90 -24.96 -14.57
CA THR A 709 24.79 -23.50 -14.67
C THR A 709 23.42 -23.23 -15.30
N SER A 710 22.45 -22.78 -14.50
CA SER A 710 21.08 -22.53 -14.96
C SER A 710 21.10 -21.44 -16.02
N THR A 711 20.90 -21.82 -17.27
CA THR A 711 20.55 -20.85 -18.31
C THR A 711 19.20 -20.24 -17.90
N PRO A 712 19.10 -18.90 -17.75
CA PRO A 712 17.84 -18.28 -17.38
C PRO A 712 16.78 -18.63 -18.43
N LEU A 713 15.61 -19.08 -17.96
CA LEU A 713 14.49 -19.42 -18.83
C LEU A 713 14.15 -18.22 -19.74
N PRO A 714 13.79 -18.45 -21.01
CA PRO A 714 13.50 -17.37 -21.95
C PRO A 714 12.35 -16.49 -21.45
N SER A 715 12.43 -15.20 -21.76
CA SER A 715 11.39 -14.23 -21.39
C SER A 715 10.07 -14.51 -22.13
N LEU A 716 8.95 -14.24 -21.45
CA LEU A 716 7.59 -14.37 -21.99
C LEU A 716 7.01 -13.02 -22.44
N ALA A 717 7.77 -11.94 -22.29
CA ALA A 717 7.33 -10.59 -22.64
C ALA A 717 6.97 -10.44 -24.13
N GLY A 718 7.64 -11.18 -25.03
CA GLY A 718 7.37 -11.17 -26.48
C GLY A 718 6.41 -12.25 -26.97
N GLU A 719 5.92 -13.12 -26.08
CA GLU A 719 5.01 -14.21 -26.47
C GLU A 719 3.62 -13.67 -26.78
N ALA A 720 3.01 -14.13 -27.88
CA ALA A 720 1.62 -13.79 -28.19
C ALA A 720 0.68 -14.42 -27.15
N VAL A 721 -0.29 -13.64 -26.66
CA VAL A 721 -1.25 -14.07 -25.65
C VAL A 721 -2.66 -14.10 -26.21
N SER A 722 -3.40 -15.17 -25.95
CA SER A 722 -4.86 -15.21 -26.14
C SER A 722 -5.59 -14.70 -24.90
N HIS A 723 -6.89 -14.36 -25.02
CA HIS A 723 -7.75 -14.05 -23.87
C HIS A 723 -7.80 -15.19 -22.85
N ASP A 724 -7.67 -16.43 -23.33
CA ASP A 724 -7.66 -17.61 -22.48
C ASP A 724 -6.36 -17.75 -21.69
N ASP A 725 -5.21 -17.53 -22.33
CA ASP A 725 -3.90 -17.50 -21.66
C ASP A 725 -3.91 -16.44 -20.55
N VAL A 726 -4.48 -15.27 -20.84
CA VAL A 726 -4.61 -14.17 -19.88
C VAL A 726 -5.52 -14.54 -18.71
N TRP A 727 -6.69 -15.14 -18.96
CA TRP A 727 -7.61 -15.53 -17.87
C TRP A 727 -6.97 -16.55 -16.94
N CYS A 728 -6.36 -17.60 -17.51
CA CYS A 728 -5.62 -18.59 -16.72
C CYS A 728 -4.48 -17.95 -15.92
N THR A 729 -3.73 -17.04 -16.54
CA THR A 729 -2.62 -16.34 -15.89
C THR A 729 -3.10 -15.48 -14.72
N LEU A 730 -4.20 -14.73 -14.87
CA LEU A 730 -4.77 -13.92 -13.79
C LEU A 730 -5.21 -14.76 -12.58
N VAL A 731 -5.93 -15.87 -12.83
CA VAL A 731 -6.40 -16.76 -11.74
C VAL A 731 -5.21 -17.45 -11.05
N PHE A 732 -4.24 -17.95 -11.82
CA PHE A 732 -3.03 -18.54 -11.25
C PHE A 732 -2.21 -17.54 -10.44
N ARG A 733 -2.03 -16.32 -10.97
CA ARG A 733 -1.35 -15.22 -10.28
C ARG A 733 -2.05 -14.85 -8.98
N MET A 734 -3.38 -14.74 -8.99
CA MET A 734 -4.18 -14.48 -7.79
C MET A 734 -3.87 -15.51 -6.70
N ILE A 735 -3.87 -16.80 -7.04
CA ILE A 735 -3.57 -17.88 -6.09
C ILE A 735 -2.14 -17.72 -5.55
N CYS A 736 -1.14 -17.53 -6.41
CA CYS A 736 0.26 -17.37 -6.00
C CYS A 736 0.46 -16.15 -5.10
N TRP A 737 -0.15 -15.02 -5.44
CA TRP A 737 -0.02 -13.78 -4.68
C TRP A 737 -0.65 -13.90 -3.28
N LEU A 738 -1.82 -14.54 -3.17
CA LEU A 738 -2.46 -14.83 -1.88
C LEU A 738 -1.69 -15.88 -1.07
N MET A 739 -0.95 -16.79 -1.71
CA MET A 739 -0.09 -17.75 -1.01
C MET A 739 1.17 -17.09 -0.42
N LEU A 740 1.60 -15.96 -0.99
CA LEU A 740 2.80 -15.24 -0.60
C LEU A 740 2.54 -14.17 0.47
N HIS A 741 1.34 -13.56 0.47
CA HIS A 741 0.99 -12.47 1.38
C HIS A 741 -0.14 -12.87 2.34
N ASP A 742 -0.06 -12.40 3.58
CA ASP A 742 -1.08 -12.61 4.61
C ASP A 742 -1.55 -11.29 5.21
N PHE A 743 -2.68 -11.34 5.92
CA PHE A 743 -3.30 -10.17 6.52
C PHE A 743 -3.80 -10.48 7.92
N ASN A 744 -3.84 -9.46 8.78
CA ASN A 744 -4.51 -9.61 10.05
C ASN A 744 -6.03 -9.75 9.85
N LYS A 745 -6.60 -10.85 10.32
CA LYS A 745 -8.04 -11.16 10.21
C LYS A 745 -8.98 -10.11 10.83
N LEU A 746 -8.48 -9.24 11.72
CA LEU A 746 -9.26 -8.16 12.34
C LEU A 746 -9.00 -6.78 11.73
N ASP A 747 -8.01 -6.68 10.85
CA ASP A 747 -7.72 -5.47 10.09
C ASP A 747 -8.72 -5.34 8.93
N LYS A 748 -9.35 -4.18 8.88
CA LYS A 748 -10.32 -3.78 7.85
C LYS A 748 -10.08 -2.33 7.58
N GLN A 749 -10.11 -1.98 6.31
CA GLN A 749 -9.85 -0.62 5.92
C GLN A 749 -10.98 0.31 6.35
N VAL A 750 -10.58 1.41 6.99
CA VAL A 750 -11.43 2.55 7.29
C VAL A 750 -11.10 3.69 6.33
N VAL A 751 -12.12 4.47 5.98
CA VAL A 751 -12.02 5.57 4.99
C VAL A 751 -11.05 6.64 5.48
N LYS A 752 -9.95 6.80 4.76
CA LYS A 752 -8.90 7.81 4.99
C LYS A 752 -7.99 8.00 3.78
N SER A 753 -8.44 7.64 2.58
CA SER A 753 -7.64 7.64 1.35
C SER A 753 -7.08 9.02 1.00
N GLU A 754 -7.81 10.07 1.35
CA GLU A 754 -7.45 11.48 1.18
C GLU A 754 -6.29 11.94 2.09
N LEU A 755 -5.90 11.13 3.07
CA LEU A 755 -4.78 11.44 3.97
C LEU A 755 -3.44 10.89 3.48
N LEU A 756 -3.41 10.20 2.33
CA LEU A 756 -2.17 9.79 1.68
C LEU A 756 -1.29 11.02 1.41
N GLY A 757 -0.07 11.02 1.95
CA GLY A 757 0.85 12.15 1.83
C GLY A 757 0.44 13.41 2.61
N SER A 758 -0.58 13.34 3.47
CA SER A 758 -1.04 14.48 4.26
C SER A 758 0.04 14.98 5.23
N ARG A 759 0.40 16.27 5.07
CA ARG A 759 1.34 16.98 5.94
C ARG A 759 0.68 17.63 7.16
N MET A 760 -0.58 17.27 7.45
CA MET A 760 -1.29 17.79 8.62
C MET A 760 -0.49 17.41 9.89
N PRO A 761 -0.01 18.39 10.67
CA PRO A 761 0.75 18.11 11.88
C PRO A 761 -0.17 17.49 12.93
N VAL A 762 0.32 16.44 13.57
CA VAL A 762 -0.31 15.80 14.73
C VAL A 762 0.73 15.61 15.82
N TYR A 763 0.26 15.47 17.05
CA TYR A 763 1.12 15.42 18.22
C TYR A 763 0.93 14.10 18.96
N ILE A 764 1.97 13.63 19.62
CA ILE A 764 1.91 12.42 20.45
C ILE A 764 2.29 12.82 21.87
N SER A 765 1.40 12.59 22.83
CA SER A 765 1.52 13.02 24.23
C SER A 765 2.74 12.45 24.95
#